data_AF-A0A3Q1HPI5-F1
#
_entry.id   AF-A0A3Q1HPI5-F1
#
_cell.length_a   1.000
_cell.length_b   1.000
_cell.length_c   1.000
_cell.angle_alpha   90.00
_cell.angle_beta   90.00
_cell.angle_gamma   90.00
#
_symmetry.space_group_name_H-M   'P 1'
#
loop_
_entity.id
_entity.type
_entity.pdbx_description
1 polymer ?
#
loop_
_entity_poly.entity_id
_entity_poly.type
_entity_poly.pdbx_seq_one_letter_code
_entity_poly.pdbx_strand_id
1 'polypeptide(L)'
;MACARVPLDEQSVTEPGPLGKERTLPALHPERKEERYFVPYKPPPEDGSPAEVEEFLEHAKFITEDLEWLLALPHDKFWCQVVFDESLQRCLDSYLHHAPRGLDLAAVPSSPAVADMQRSVHRAVFLTFLRMATHKESKENFITPAVFGEIIYENFLFDIPKILDLCVLFGKGNSQLLHKMIENIFTQQPSYYSDLDETVPTVLQVFDTILEKCGLQCEGATAMEPMKLNAHKQPTALTMSQQDFVDIIMYLCDSTTTIHAFLDIFPAACSSFHSHGFVSRLTSFYGSVVPDLEMAIRKRNLDDKILQEDLWKRLSHSCRKMVETTHLLLHHTCLQPILEGRENMETFAEELLQHFTSFLPEKRFLSDYDEQFPIAEDVSLLQQALPVIDETRTSYLLQGVESAWDSIGRQKPQSQIEPKASSLPSASWGAAGGSPAASPTGSKRQEVREPGDGGEILRGAEAILDVPRRGNNGAVCSVSGAELESLLSCIKDLLPDLGEGFLLACLEEYNYNSELVINNILEDRLAPSLDKLDRAMPRPVKEELPNVLTSRSNVFDDDEFDIFRRDQVDMSRIWKGRRKAENTREMLNDKQHIAEQKARYQAYETVVDEVIIEPGETAATYGLDDYDDEYDDTYDMNQVGANDLDGDSLLNRRPFTVPQVLRKGNKPEDEEEREDEEEEEQLQNNVNRDQFVQDPAVLRERAEARRAAMQQRKGYRPERPSNVVGQPKGQGQTTETLLDRRKKESNKSRVGNHNRRTMADRKRNKGMIPS
;
A
#
# COMPACT_ATOMS: atom_id res chain seq x y z
N MET A 1 27.22 -45.42 14.15
CA MET A 1 25.87 -45.59 13.58
C MET A 1 25.32 -44.19 13.37
N ALA A 2 25.14 -43.74 12.13
CA ALA A 2 24.48 -42.46 11.89
C ALA A 2 23.01 -42.65 12.28
N CYS A 3 22.54 -41.96 13.33
CA CYS A 3 21.11 -41.89 13.61
C CYS A 3 20.40 -41.47 12.32
N ALA A 4 19.42 -42.25 11.88
CA ALA A 4 18.53 -41.84 10.82
C ALA A 4 17.91 -40.49 11.26
N ARG A 5 18.04 -39.48 10.41
CA ARG A 5 17.53 -38.14 10.71
C ARG A 5 16.01 -38.18 10.49
N VAL A 6 15.26 -37.96 11.56
CA VAL A 6 13.80 -38.03 11.59
C VAL A 6 13.24 -36.68 11.12
N PRO A 7 12.21 -36.63 10.26
CA PRO A 7 11.58 -35.39 9.85
C PRO A 7 10.83 -34.74 11.03
N LEU A 8 10.63 -33.42 11.00
CA LEU A 8 10.05 -32.66 12.12
C LEU A 8 8.67 -33.17 12.54
N ASP A 9 7.84 -33.60 11.58
CA ASP A 9 6.50 -34.16 11.79
C ASP A 9 6.48 -35.48 12.57
N GLU A 10 7.59 -36.24 12.56
CA GLU A 10 7.74 -37.48 13.32
C GLU A 10 8.58 -37.31 14.60
N GLN A 11 9.14 -36.11 14.82
CA GLN A 11 9.95 -35.84 16.00
C GLN A 11 9.07 -35.62 17.24
N SER A 12 9.58 -36.10 18.39
CA SER A 12 9.01 -35.81 19.70
C SER A 12 10.05 -35.14 20.60
N VAL A 13 9.66 -34.08 21.29
CA VAL A 13 10.51 -33.33 22.22
C VAL A 13 10.05 -33.59 23.64
N THR A 14 10.99 -33.88 24.54
CA THR A 14 10.69 -34.07 25.97
C THR A 14 11.09 -32.81 26.72
N GLU A 15 10.11 -32.16 27.36
CA GLU A 15 10.27 -30.89 28.06
C GLU A 15 9.75 -31.03 29.52
N PRO A 16 10.29 -30.26 30.48
CA PRO A 16 9.82 -30.29 31.86
C PRO A 16 8.42 -29.68 31.95
N GLY A 17 7.43 -30.49 32.32
CA GLY A 17 6.05 -30.04 32.48
C GLY A 17 5.82 -29.18 33.73
N PRO A 18 4.61 -28.60 33.89
CA PRO A 18 4.27 -27.62 34.95
C PRO A 18 4.42 -28.14 36.39
N LEU A 19 4.58 -29.45 36.59
CA LEU A 19 4.80 -30.10 37.89
C LEU A 19 6.21 -30.74 38.02
N GLY A 20 7.15 -30.41 37.13
CA GLY A 20 8.50 -30.99 37.12
C GLY A 20 8.56 -32.44 36.62
N LYS A 21 7.46 -32.98 36.09
CA LYS A 21 7.46 -34.26 35.37
C LYS A 21 7.81 -34.01 33.91
N GLU A 22 8.74 -34.79 33.37
CA GLU A 22 9.05 -34.80 31.94
C GLU A 22 7.78 -35.17 31.14
N ARG A 23 7.40 -34.32 30.18
CA ARG A 23 6.30 -34.55 29.25
C ARG A 23 6.90 -34.64 27.85
N THR A 24 6.64 -35.74 27.16
CA THR A 24 7.00 -35.90 25.75
C THR A 24 5.84 -35.39 24.89
N LEU A 25 6.12 -34.39 24.07
CA LEU A 25 5.19 -33.78 23.13
C LEU A 25 5.66 -34.02 21.68
N PRO A 26 4.76 -34.03 20.69
CA PRO A 26 5.16 -33.85 19.30
C PRO A 26 5.98 -32.57 19.14
N ALA A 27 6.95 -32.57 18.23
CA ALA A 27 7.76 -31.39 17.98
C ALA A 27 6.91 -30.21 17.47
N LEU A 28 5.88 -30.47 16.67
CA LEU A 28 4.86 -29.49 16.33
C LEU A 28 3.70 -29.57 17.33
N HIS A 29 3.62 -28.63 18.26
CA HIS A 29 2.56 -28.59 19.26
C HIS A 29 2.20 -27.15 19.65
N PRO A 30 0.91 -26.81 19.86
CA PRO A 30 0.49 -25.46 20.22
C PRO A 30 1.17 -24.90 21.47
N GLU A 31 1.37 -25.72 22.50
CA GLU A 31 2.06 -25.33 23.75
C GLU A 31 3.54 -24.96 23.56
N ARG A 32 4.16 -25.30 22.41
CA ARG A 32 5.57 -25.00 22.12
C ARG A 32 5.75 -23.68 21.36
N LYS A 33 4.66 -23.02 20.97
CA LYS A 33 4.73 -21.66 20.40
C LYS A 33 5.13 -20.68 21.49
N GLU A 34 5.87 -19.62 21.14
CA GLU A 34 6.22 -18.58 22.11
C GLU A 34 5.09 -17.55 22.16
N GLU A 35 4.79 -17.06 23.38
CA GLU A 35 3.76 -16.03 23.62
C GLU A 35 4.30 -14.66 23.16
N ARG A 36 4.23 -14.42 21.85
CA ARG A 36 4.57 -13.16 21.20
C ARG A 36 3.39 -12.73 20.34
N TYR A 37 3.11 -11.42 20.31
CA TYR A 37 2.00 -10.87 19.55
C TYR A 37 2.51 -10.06 18.37
N PHE A 38 2.12 -10.44 17.15
CA PHE A 38 2.47 -9.72 15.94
C PHE A 38 1.41 -8.68 15.58
N VAL A 39 1.83 -7.43 15.41
CA VAL A 39 0.93 -6.32 15.07
C VAL A 39 0.64 -6.28 13.56
N PRO A 40 -0.62 -6.03 13.12
CA PRO A 40 -0.94 -5.90 11.70
C PRO A 40 -0.26 -4.71 11.04
N TYR A 41 0.21 -4.86 9.80
CA TYR A 41 0.84 -3.80 9.02
C TYR A 41 -0.14 -2.67 8.65
N LYS A 42 0.38 -1.44 8.67
CA LYS A 42 -0.29 -0.24 8.14
C LYS A 42 0.64 0.46 7.15
N PRO A 43 0.13 0.93 6.00
CA PRO A 43 0.94 1.64 5.02
C PRO A 43 1.39 3.01 5.55
N PRO A 44 2.47 3.59 5.01
CA PRO A 44 2.88 4.93 5.38
C PRO A 44 1.81 5.96 4.95
N PRO A 45 1.68 7.08 5.68
CA PRO A 45 0.75 8.14 5.32
C PRO A 45 1.22 8.89 4.04
N GLU A 46 0.31 9.16 3.11
CA GLU A 46 0.63 9.82 1.83
C GLU A 46 1.10 11.28 2.03
N ASP A 47 0.37 12.05 2.85
CA ASP A 47 0.68 13.44 3.25
C ASP A 47 0.75 13.58 4.78
N GLY A 48 1.45 12.64 5.41
CA GLY A 48 1.50 12.53 6.87
C GLY A 48 2.18 13.72 7.56
N SER A 49 1.55 14.21 8.63
CA SER A 49 2.21 15.02 9.63
C SER A 49 3.43 14.29 10.22
N PRO A 50 4.43 15.01 10.78
CA PRO A 50 5.60 14.35 11.39
C PRO A 50 5.23 13.30 12.45
N ALA A 51 4.11 13.49 13.15
CA ALA A 51 3.62 12.53 14.15
C ALA A 51 3.11 11.22 13.52
N GLU A 52 2.38 11.29 12.40
CA GLU A 52 1.89 10.10 11.68
C GLU A 52 3.05 9.32 11.04
N VAL A 53 4.09 10.03 10.59
CA VAL A 53 5.32 9.39 10.10
C VAL A 53 6.06 8.68 11.25
N GLU A 54 6.14 9.30 12.42
CA GLU A 54 6.74 8.68 13.61
C GLU A 54 5.96 7.44 14.07
N GLU A 55 4.62 7.51 14.09
CA GLU A 55 3.75 6.37 14.38
C GLU A 55 4.01 5.21 13.40
N PHE A 56 4.07 5.49 12.10
CA PHE A 56 4.41 4.47 11.11
C PHE A 56 5.78 3.85 11.36
N LEU A 57 6.80 4.66 11.66
CA LEU A 57 8.16 4.17 11.88
C LEU A 57 8.27 3.29 13.12
N GLU A 58 7.61 3.66 14.21
CA GLU A 58 7.57 2.83 15.44
C GLU A 58 6.81 1.52 15.19
N HIS A 59 5.64 1.61 14.54
CA HIS A 59 4.81 0.46 14.23
C HIS A 59 5.51 -0.54 13.30
N ALA A 60 6.12 -0.06 12.22
CA ALA A 60 6.89 -0.87 11.28
C ALA A 60 8.16 -1.46 11.92
N LYS A 61 8.74 -0.76 12.91
CA LYS A 61 9.88 -1.27 13.67
C LYS A 61 9.50 -2.47 14.51
N PHE A 62 8.36 -2.46 15.21
CA PHE A 62 7.86 -3.64 15.94
C PHE A 62 7.73 -4.85 15.01
N ILE A 63 7.07 -4.68 13.86
CA ILE A 63 6.92 -5.73 12.85
C ILE A 63 8.28 -6.27 12.41
N THR A 64 9.25 -5.39 12.14
CA THR A 64 10.58 -5.80 11.69
C THR A 64 11.30 -6.60 12.78
N GLU A 65 11.32 -6.12 14.02
CA GLU A 65 11.97 -6.79 15.15
C GLU A 65 11.32 -8.14 15.48
N ASP A 66 10.00 -8.23 15.37
CA ASP A 66 9.24 -9.47 15.56
C ASP A 66 9.53 -10.49 14.46
N LEU A 67 9.55 -10.07 13.19
CA LEU A 67 9.88 -10.95 12.06
C LEU A 67 11.36 -11.35 12.06
N GLU A 68 12.28 -10.48 12.44
CA GLU A 68 13.70 -10.82 12.59
C GLU A 68 13.92 -11.84 13.70
N TRP A 69 13.20 -11.71 14.82
CA TRP A 69 13.18 -12.74 15.86
C TRP A 69 12.63 -14.07 15.34
N LEU A 70 11.50 -14.04 14.61
CA LEU A 70 10.89 -15.24 14.02
C LEU A 70 11.88 -15.96 13.08
N LEU A 71 12.59 -15.20 12.25
CA LEU A 71 13.63 -15.71 11.35
C LEU A 71 14.85 -16.26 12.10
N ALA A 72 15.14 -15.76 13.31
CA ALA A 72 16.21 -16.27 14.16
C ALA A 72 15.85 -17.56 14.92
N LEU A 73 14.56 -17.95 14.97
CA LEU A 73 14.13 -19.16 15.66
C LEU A 73 14.71 -20.43 15.00
N PRO A 74 14.99 -21.47 15.80
CA PRO A 74 15.24 -22.82 15.29
C PRO A 74 14.07 -23.35 14.45
N HIS A 75 14.33 -24.31 13.56
CA HIS A 75 13.35 -24.82 12.60
C HIS A 75 12.06 -25.33 13.26
N ASP A 76 12.15 -26.11 14.35
CA ASP A 76 10.98 -26.65 15.05
C ASP A 76 10.11 -25.55 15.67
N LYS A 77 10.75 -24.59 16.35
CA LYS A 77 10.08 -23.44 16.97
C LYS A 77 9.48 -22.48 15.95
N PHE A 78 10.18 -22.23 14.85
CA PHE A 78 9.67 -21.42 13.74
C PHE A 78 8.35 -21.99 13.21
N TRP A 79 8.32 -23.29 12.93
CA TRP A 79 7.11 -23.95 12.44
C TRP A 79 6.00 -24.01 13.49
N CYS A 80 6.31 -24.15 14.78
CA CYS A 80 5.30 -24.00 15.84
C CYS A 80 4.67 -22.60 15.83
N GLN A 81 5.48 -21.54 15.67
CA GLN A 81 4.95 -20.19 15.62
C GLN A 81 4.09 -19.98 14.37
N VAL A 82 4.59 -20.35 13.20
CA VAL A 82 3.89 -20.16 11.91
C VAL A 82 2.53 -20.85 11.86
N VAL A 83 2.45 -22.08 12.40
CA VAL A 83 1.23 -22.91 12.35
C VAL A 83 0.22 -22.50 13.41
N PHE A 84 0.66 -22.16 14.63
CA PHE A 84 -0.26 -21.99 15.78
C PHE A 84 -0.45 -20.54 16.23
N ASP A 85 0.23 -19.57 15.64
CA ASP A 85 0.05 -18.14 15.94
C ASP A 85 -0.75 -17.43 14.85
N GLU A 86 -2.03 -17.21 15.13
CA GLU A 86 -2.92 -16.46 14.25
C GLU A 86 -2.52 -14.97 14.11
N SER A 87 -1.84 -14.38 15.09
CA SER A 87 -1.43 -12.97 15.01
C SER A 87 -0.35 -12.78 13.94
N LEU A 88 0.54 -13.77 13.79
CA LEU A 88 1.54 -13.79 12.74
C LEU A 88 0.90 -13.84 11.35
N GLN A 89 -0.06 -14.74 11.12
CA GLN A 89 -0.78 -14.82 9.84
C GLN A 89 -1.48 -13.49 9.52
N ARG A 90 -2.21 -12.90 10.48
CA ARG A 90 -2.85 -11.59 10.30
C ARG A 90 -1.83 -10.49 9.96
N CYS A 91 -0.65 -10.52 10.56
CA CYS A 91 0.43 -9.58 10.26
C CYS A 91 0.93 -9.72 8.83
N LEU A 92 1.21 -10.93 8.37
CA LEU A 92 1.66 -11.20 7.01
C LEU A 92 0.58 -10.84 5.97
N ASP A 93 -0.67 -11.19 6.24
CA ASP A 93 -1.81 -10.90 5.36
C ASP A 93 -2.03 -9.40 5.20
N SER A 94 -2.03 -8.68 6.32
CA SER A 94 -2.16 -7.21 6.30
C SER A 94 -1.00 -6.54 5.55
N TYR A 95 0.21 -7.10 5.60
CA TYR A 95 1.33 -6.60 4.80
C TYR A 95 1.10 -6.83 3.31
N LEU A 96 0.78 -8.07 2.88
CA LEU A 96 0.55 -8.37 1.46
C LEU A 96 -0.57 -7.50 0.88
N HIS A 97 -1.65 -7.30 1.65
CA HIS A 97 -2.80 -6.52 1.20
C HIS A 97 -2.55 -5.00 1.16
N HIS A 98 -1.78 -4.44 2.09
CA HIS A 98 -1.61 -2.99 2.21
C HIS A 98 -0.24 -2.46 1.80
N ALA A 99 0.75 -3.32 1.52
CA ALA A 99 2.06 -2.87 1.09
C ALA A 99 1.95 -2.05 -0.22
N PRO A 100 2.61 -0.88 -0.29
CA PRO A 100 2.56 -0.07 -1.49
C PRO A 100 3.21 -0.79 -2.67
N ARG A 101 2.59 -0.72 -3.85
CA ARG A 101 3.07 -1.40 -5.06
C ARG A 101 4.05 -0.48 -5.77
N GLY A 102 4.98 -1.06 -6.53
CA GLY A 102 6.04 -0.29 -7.21
C GLY A 102 5.55 0.72 -8.27
N LEU A 103 4.27 0.66 -8.66
CA LEU A 103 3.63 1.58 -9.60
C LEU A 103 2.86 2.72 -8.91
N ASP A 104 2.71 2.67 -7.58
CA ASP A 104 1.98 3.69 -6.84
C ASP A 104 2.84 4.93 -6.64
N LEU A 105 2.60 5.96 -7.47
CA LEU A 105 3.30 7.25 -7.32
C LEU A 105 3.04 7.94 -5.97
N ALA A 106 1.92 7.66 -5.32
CA ALA A 106 1.61 8.13 -3.96
C ALA A 106 2.48 7.45 -2.89
N ALA A 107 3.14 6.33 -3.22
CA ALA A 107 3.99 5.59 -2.30
C ALA A 107 5.47 6.00 -2.35
N VAL A 108 5.81 7.11 -3.02
CA VAL A 108 7.18 7.64 -2.97
C VAL A 108 7.48 8.03 -1.51
N PRO A 109 8.52 7.46 -0.87
CA PRO A 109 8.73 7.66 0.54
C PRO A 109 8.95 9.15 0.86
N SER A 110 8.15 9.68 1.79
CA SER A 110 8.21 11.09 2.20
C SER A 110 9.56 11.45 2.84
N SER A 111 10.27 10.45 3.39
CA SER A 111 11.62 10.60 3.97
C SER A 111 12.51 9.38 3.71
N PRO A 112 13.85 9.53 3.74
CA PRO A 112 14.78 8.41 3.65
C PRO A 112 14.57 7.35 4.74
N ALA A 113 14.20 7.76 5.96
CA ALA A 113 13.95 6.85 7.07
C ALA A 113 12.74 5.94 6.80
N VAL A 114 11.65 6.48 6.23
CA VAL A 114 10.50 5.69 5.80
C VAL A 114 10.90 4.71 4.71
N ALA A 115 11.72 5.14 3.73
CA ALA A 115 12.21 4.27 2.67
C ALA A 115 13.07 3.11 3.20
N ASP A 116 13.95 3.37 4.17
CA ASP A 116 14.80 2.38 4.81
C ASP A 116 13.96 1.37 5.63
N MET A 117 12.97 1.88 6.38
CA MET A 117 12.05 1.05 7.15
C MET A 117 11.20 0.15 6.27
N GLN A 118 10.60 0.70 5.21
CA GLN A 118 9.84 -0.08 4.22
C GLN A 118 10.70 -1.19 3.60
N ARG A 119 11.95 -0.90 3.24
CA ARG A 119 12.89 -1.92 2.72
C ARG A 119 13.18 -3.01 3.74
N SER A 120 13.28 -2.65 5.02
CA SER A 120 13.55 -3.59 6.11
C SER A 120 12.36 -4.54 6.32
N VAL A 121 11.15 -4.00 6.45
CA VAL A 121 9.91 -4.80 6.55
C VAL A 121 9.73 -5.68 5.31
N HIS A 122 9.89 -5.12 4.11
CA HIS A 122 9.76 -5.85 2.84
C HIS A 122 10.71 -7.06 2.77
N ARG A 123 11.96 -6.87 3.19
CA ARG A 123 12.95 -7.95 3.25
C ARG A 123 12.56 -9.02 4.29
N ALA A 124 12.15 -8.61 5.49
CA ALA A 124 11.79 -9.53 6.56
C ALA A 124 10.57 -10.40 6.17
N VAL A 125 9.55 -9.80 5.57
CA VAL A 125 8.36 -10.50 5.08
C VAL A 125 8.74 -11.50 3.98
N PHE A 126 9.52 -11.09 2.98
CA PHE A 126 9.96 -11.99 1.91
C PHE A 126 10.71 -13.21 2.44
N LEU A 127 11.64 -13.00 3.38
CA LEU A 127 12.42 -14.09 3.97
C LEU A 127 11.54 -15.02 4.82
N THR A 128 10.50 -14.49 5.45
CA THR A 128 9.53 -15.28 6.22
C THR A 128 8.78 -16.21 5.27
N PHE A 129 8.21 -15.68 4.18
CA PHE A 129 7.56 -16.50 3.14
C PHE A 129 8.52 -17.48 2.46
N LEU A 130 9.77 -17.10 2.21
CA LEU A 130 10.81 -17.99 1.69
C LEU A 130 11.03 -19.20 2.60
N ARG A 131 11.13 -18.97 3.91
CA ARG A 131 11.31 -20.03 4.90
C ARG A 131 10.08 -20.93 4.97
N MET A 132 8.87 -20.35 4.98
CA MET A 132 7.60 -21.11 4.94
C MET A 132 7.42 -21.90 3.64
N ALA A 133 7.93 -21.42 2.51
CA ALA A 133 7.88 -22.13 1.24
C ALA A 133 8.93 -23.27 1.12
N THR A 134 9.82 -23.43 2.10
CA THR A 134 10.96 -24.35 2.06
C THR A 134 10.76 -25.54 3.00
N HIS A 135 10.25 -26.67 2.49
CA HIS A 135 10.04 -27.89 3.28
C HIS A 135 11.35 -28.53 3.81
N LYS A 136 12.50 -28.17 3.22
CA LYS A 136 13.82 -28.70 3.57
C LYS A 136 14.83 -27.56 3.77
N GLU A 137 14.88 -27.03 4.99
CA GLU A 137 15.82 -25.96 5.36
C GLU A 137 17.27 -26.45 5.41
N SER A 138 17.50 -27.70 5.83
CA SER A 138 18.83 -28.31 5.84
C SER A 138 18.78 -29.84 5.70
N LYS A 139 19.93 -30.51 5.80
CA LYS A 139 19.98 -31.99 5.84
C LYS A 139 19.46 -32.56 7.17
N GLU A 140 19.30 -31.73 8.20
CA GLU A 140 18.84 -32.12 9.55
C GLU A 140 17.43 -31.60 9.83
N ASN A 141 17.09 -30.45 9.25
CA ASN A 141 15.85 -29.75 9.47
C ASN A 141 15.01 -29.82 8.20
N PHE A 142 14.01 -30.70 8.20
CA PHE A 142 13.09 -30.89 7.09
C PHE A 142 11.76 -31.46 7.58
N ILE A 143 10.71 -31.24 6.81
CA ILE A 143 9.37 -31.79 6.98
C ILE A 143 9.12 -32.78 5.84
N THR A 144 8.42 -33.86 6.12
CA THR A 144 7.98 -34.81 5.08
C THR A 144 7.14 -34.07 4.03
N PRO A 145 7.41 -34.22 2.71
CA PRO A 145 6.77 -33.38 1.70
C PRO A 145 5.24 -33.41 1.70
N ALA A 146 4.63 -34.58 1.93
CA ALA A 146 3.17 -34.71 2.03
C ALA A 146 2.60 -33.92 3.23
N VAL A 147 3.21 -34.07 4.42
CA VAL A 147 2.80 -33.37 5.63
C VAL A 147 3.05 -31.86 5.51
N PHE A 148 4.13 -31.45 4.86
CA PHE A 148 4.37 -30.05 4.53
C PHE A 148 3.25 -29.47 3.66
N GLY A 149 2.83 -30.20 2.61
CA GLY A 149 1.73 -29.83 1.74
C GLY A 149 0.40 -29.68 2.48
N GLU A 150 0.12 -30.58 3.43
CA GLU A 150 -1.04 -30.48 4.32
C GLU A 150 -0.93 -29.27 5.25
N ILE A 151 0.21 -29.05 5.90
CA ILE A 151 0.43 -27.92 6.82
C ILE A 151 0.19 -26.58 6.12
N ILE A 152 0.78 -26.37 4.94
CA ILE A 152 0.66 -25.08 4.25
C ILE A 152 -0.75 -24.80 3.76
N TYR A 153 -1.52 -25.83 3.41
CA TYR A 153 -2.87 -25.73 2.86
C TYR A 153 -3.92 -25.58 3.98
N GLU A 154 -3.94 -26.52 4.92
CA GLU A 154 -4.97 -26.59 5.98
C GLU A 154 -4.87 -25.42 6.98
N ASN A 155 -3.67 -24.84 7.16
CA ASN A 155 -3.47 -23.70 8.05
C ASN A 155 -3.51 -22.34 7.30
N PHE A 156 -3.93 -22.32 6.03
CA PHE A 156 -4.03 -21.10 5.20
C PHE A 156 -2.72 -20.28 5.15
N LEU A 157 -1.56 -20.95 5.24
CA LEU A 157 -0.26 -20.27 5.18
C LEU A 157 0.01 -19.67 3.80
N PHE A 158 -0.57 -20.30 2.78
CA PHE A 158 -0.65 -19.76 1.43
C PHE A 158 -2.08 -19.91 0.90
N ASP A 159 -2.48 -18.95 0.08
CA ASP A 159 -3.67 -19.01 -0.74
C ASP A 159 -3.33 -18.36 -2.10
N ILE A 160 -4.22 -18.52 -3.09
CA ILE A 160 -3.99 -17.95 -4.42
C ILE A 160 -3.80 -16.43 -4.36
N PRO A 161 -4.66 -15.63 -3.70
CA PRO A 161 -4.44 -14.18 -3.54
C PRO A 161 -3.06 -13.80 -2.97
N LYS A 162 -2.59 -14.45 -1.91
CA LYS A 162 -1.27 -14.26 -1.31
C LYS A 162 -0.17 -14.55 -2.32
N ILE A 163 -0.30 -15.62 -3.12
CA ILE A 163 0.68 -15.95 -4.15
C ILE A 163 0.71 -14.88 -5.25
N LEU A 164 -0.45 -14.36 -5.67
CA LEU A 164 -0.50 -13.22 -6.60
C LEU A 164 0.19 -11.97 -6.02
N ASP A 165 -0.10 -11.64 -4.75
CA ASP A 165 0.52 -10.51 -4.05
C ASP A 165 2.04 -10.70 -3.90
N LEU A 166 2.50 -11.91 -3.58
CA LEU A 166 3.93 -12.23 -3.51
C LEU A 166 4.62 -12.00 -4.86
N CYS A 167 4.00 -12.40 -5.97
CA CYS A 167 4.53 -12.20 -7.32
C CYS A 167 4.68 -10.72 -7.68
N VAL A 168 3.64 -9.91 -7.43
CA VAL A 168 3.69 -8.47 -7.79
C VAL A 168 4.63 -7.69 -6.87
N LEU A 169 4.72 -8.04 -5.58
CA LEU A 169 5.58 -7.36 -4.62
C LEU A 169 7.06 -7.74 -4.79
N PHE A 170 7.36 -9.03 -4.95
CA PHE A 170 8.73 -9.55 -4.86
C PHE A 170 9.32 -10.05 -6.18
N GLY A 171 8.51 -10.15 -7.25
CA GLY A 171 8.97 -10.67 -8.54
C GLY A 171 10.09 -9.85 -9.17
N LYS A 172 10.02 -8.51 -9.04
CA LYS A 172 11.05 -7.61 -9.57
C LYS A 172 12.32 -7.67 -8.72
N GLY A 173 13.29 -8.46 -9.19
CA GLY A 173 14.63 -8.58 -8.58
C GLY A 173 14.90 -9.95 -7.95
N ASN A 174 13.86 -10.65 -7.46
CA ASN A 174 13.98 -11.98 -6.85
C ASN A 174 13.29 -13.08 -7.68
N SER A 175 13.01 -12.84 -8.96
CA SER A 175 12.15 -13.70 -9.79
C SER A 175 12.52 -15.18 -9.76
N GLN A 176 13.80 -15.53 -9.90
CA GLN A 176 14.26 -16.92 -9.88
C GLN A 176 14.04 -17.62 -8.54
N LEU A 177 14.18 -16.90 -7.44
CA LEU A 177 13.98 -17.46 -6.10
C LEU A 177 12.48 -17.62 -5.82
N LEU A 178 11.69 -16.61 -6.20
CA LEU A 178 10.24 -16.65 -6.04
C LEU A 178 9.59 -17.72 -6.92
N HIS A 179 10.05 -17.91 -8.16
CA HIS A 179 9.64 -19.04 -9.01
C HIS A 179 9.84 -20.36 -8.27
N LYS A 180 11.02 -20.61 -7.71
CA LYS A 180 11.31 -21.85 -6.96
C LYS A 180 10.45 -22.01 -5.72
N MET A 181 10.14 -20.91 -5.03
CA MET A 181 9.23 -20.93 -3.87
C MET A 181 7.84 -21.40 -4.28
N ILE A 182 7.27 -20.77 -5.30
CA ILE A 182 5.91 -21.06 -5.79
C ILE A 182 5.86 -22.45 -6.42
N GLU A 183 6.84 -22.80 -7.25
CA GLU A 183 6.96 -24.13 -7.82
C GLU A 183 7.03 -25.21 -6.72
N ASN A 184 7.78 -24.99 -5.64
CA ASN A 184 7.82 -25.95 -4.53
C ASN A 184 6.45 -26.04 -3.82
N ILE A 185 5.75 -24.93 -3.61
CA ILE A 185 4.40 -24.92 -3.02
C ILE A 185 3.43 -25.77 -3.86
N PHE A 186 3.32 -25.49 -5.16
CA PHE A 186 2.42 -26.23 -6.07
C PHE A 186 2.85 -27.69 -6.27
N THR A 187 4.15 -27.99 -6.20
CA THR A 187 4.66 -29.36 -6.32
C THR A 187 4.32 -30.20 -5.09
N GLN A 188 4.47 -29.64 -3.88
CA GLN A 188 4.16 -30.39 -2.65
C GLN A 188 2.67 -30.39 -2.31
N GLN A 189 1.91 -29.41 -2.79
CA GLN A 189 0.45 -29.34 -2.65
C GLN A 189 -0.20 -29.04 -4.00
N PRO A 190 -0.58 -30.07 -4.78
CA PRO A 190 -1.23 -29.88 -6.08
C PRO A 190 -2.64 -29.29 -6.01
N SER A 191 -3.31 -29.31 -4.85
CA SER A 191 -4.68 -28.78 -4.71
C SER A 191 -4.76 -27.28 -5.02
N TYR A 192 -3.65 -26.54 -4.91
CA TYR A 192 -3.59 -25.14 -5.35
C TYR A 192 -3.84 -24.97 -6.86
N TYR A 193 -3.66 -26.00 -7.70
CA TYR A 193 -4.10 -25.92 -9.11
C TYR A 193 -5.63 -25.91 -9.21
N SER A 194 -6.33 -26.66 -8.36
CA SER A 194 -7.81 -26.62 -8.29
C SER A 194 -8.28 -25.26 -7.80
N ASP A 195 -7.67 -24.74 -6.72
CA ASP A 195 -7.98 -23.41 -6.21
C ASP A 195 -7.72 -22.33 -7.27
N LEU A 196 -6.65 -22.48 -8.06
CA LEU A 196 -6.33 -21.58 -9.15
C LEU A 196 -7.42 -21.62 -10.24
N ASP A 197 -7.84 -22.80 -10.68
CA ASP A 197 -8.90 -22.98 -11.67
C ASP A 197 -10.24 -22.40 -11.16
N GLU A 198 -10.54 -22.52 -9.87
CA GLU A 198 -11.71 -21.90 -9.24
C GLU A 198 -11.58 -20.36 -9.14
N THR A 199 -10.35 -19.86 -8.98
CA THR A 199 -10.07 -18.43 -8.87
C THR A 199 -10.10 -17.71 -10.22
N VAL A 200 -9.66 -18.33 -11.31
CA VAL A 200 -9.57 -17.68 -12.65
C VAL A 200 -10.89 -17.04 -13.12
N PRO A 201 -12.07 -17.67 -12.95
CA PRO A 201 -13.36 -17.03 -13.24
C PRO A 201 -13.58 -15.73 -12.47
N THR A 202 -13.17 -15.66 -11.20
CA THR A 202 -13.28 -14.41 -10.40
C THR A 202 -12.33 -13.34 -10.90
N VAL A 203 -11.14 -13.72 -11.37
CA VAL A 203 -10.19 -12.81 -12.04
C VAL A 203 -10.79 -12.26 -13.34
N LEU A 204 -11.51 -13.08 -14.10
CA LEU A 204 -12.22 -12.64 -15.31
C LEU A 204 -13.37 -11.67 -15.00
N GLN A 205 -14.10 -11.88 -13.90
CA GLN A 205 -15.17 -10.98 -13.44
C GLN A 205 -14.67 -9.56 -13.14
N VAL A 206 -13.40 -9.39 -12.81
CA VAL A 206 -12.78 -8.05 -12.64
C VAL A 206 -12.90 -7.23 -13.93
N PHE A 207 -12.59 -7.84 -15.07
CA PHE A 207 -12.71 -7.19 -16.37
C PHE A 207 -14.17 -6.89 -16.74
N ASP A 208 -15.08 -7.81 -16.39
CA ASP A 208 -16.52 -7.61 -16.60
C ASP A 208 -17.07 -6.46 -15.74
N THR A 209 -16.58 -6.31 -14.50
CA THR A 209 -16.93 -5.21 -13.60
C THR A 209 -16.44 -3.87 -14.14
N ILE A 210 -15.24 -3.82 -14.71
CA ILE A 210 -14.72 -2.60 -15.35
C ILE A 210 -15.58 -2.24 -16.58
N LEU A 211 -15.93 -3.23 -17.41
CA LEU A 211 -16.83 -3.02 -18.55
C LEU A 211 -18.20 -2.49 -18.10
N GLU A 212 -18.77 -3.05 -17.04
CA GLU A 212 -20.05 -2.62 -16.48
C GLU A 212 -19.99 -1.17 -16.01
N LYS A 213 -18.99 -0.82 -15.19
CA LYS A 213 -18.80 0.52 -14.66
C LYS A 213 -18.53 1.57 -15.74
N CYS A 214 -17.97 1.16 -16.89
CA CYS A 214 -17.79 2.03 -18.05
C CYS A 214 -19.02 2.09 -18.98
N GLY A 215 -20.07 1.31 -18.71
CA GLY A 215 -21.25 1.22 -19.57
C GLY A 215 -20.98 0.52 -20.91
N LEU A 216 -19.97 -0.35 -20.96
CA LEU A 216 -19.47 -1.03 -22.15
C LEU A 216 -19.87 -2.51 -22.22
N GLN A 217 -20.59 -3.04 -21.23
CA GLN A 217 -21.12 -4.40 -21.32
C GLN A 217 -22.09 -4.51 -22.49
N CYS A 218 -21.69 -5.24 -23.52
CA CYS A 218 -22.61 -5.80 -24.49
C CYS A 218 -23.29 -6.99 -23.83
N GLU A 219 -24.50 -6.78 -23.32
CA GLU A 219 -25.39 -7.85 -22.92
C GLU A 219 -25.65 -8.78 -24.14
N GLY A 220 -24.95 -9.92 -24.16
CA GLY A 220 -25.23 -11.01 -25.10
C GLY A 220 -26.62 -11.59 -24.84
N ALA A 221 -27.34 -11.89 -25.91
CA ALA A 221 -28.72 -12.40 -25.99
C ALA A 221 -29.88 -11.45 -25.60
N THR A 222 -29.67 -10.40 -24.79
CA THR A 222 -30.72 -9.38 -24.51
C THR A 222 -30.61 -8.12 -25.37
N ALA A 223 -29.58 -7.99 -26.21
CA ALA A 223 -29.46 -6.91 -27.21
C ALA A 223 -30.58 -6.88 -28.28
N MET A 224 -31.50 -7.84 -28.31
CA MET A 224 -32.69 -7.82 -29.17
C MET A 224 -33.92 -7.17 -28.51
N GLU A 225 -33.88 -6.87 -27.20
CA GLU A 225 -34.96 -6.10 -26.57
C GLU A 225 -34.62 -4.60 -26.60
N PRO A 226 -35.49 -3.75 -27.17
CA PRO A 226 -35.28 -2.31 -27.13
C PRO A 226 -35.31 -1.84 -25.68
N MET A 227 -34.15 -1.44 -25.17
CA MET A 227 -34.02 -0.83 -23.84
C MET A 227 -34.91 0.42 -23.76
N LYS A 228 -35.72 0.52 -22.70
CA LYS A 228 -36.55 1.70 -22.45
C LYS A 228 -35.64 2.93 -22.34
N LEU A 229 -36.06 4.06 -22.93
CA LEU A 229 -35.34 5.35 -22.90
C LEU A 229 -34.96 5.85 -21.49
N ASN A 230 -35.56 5.26 -20.44
CA ASN A 230 -35.42 5.60 -19.02
C ASN A 230 -34.77 4.47 -18.18
N ALA A 231 -34.27 3.39 -18.80
CA ALA A 231 -33.37 2.46 -18.09
C ALA A 231 -32.12 3.25 -17.70
N HIS A 232 -31.66 3.11 -16.45
CA HIS A 232 -30.68 4.02 -15.85
C HIS A 232 -29.50 4.23 -16.79
N LYS A 233 -29.19 5.49 -17.14
CA LYS A 233 -27.98 5.83 -17.90
C LYS A 233 -26.78 5.34 -17.09
N GLN A 234 -26.28 4.15 -17.42
CA GLN A 234 -25.00 3.69 -16.91
C GLN A 234 -23.96 4.77 -17.27
N PRO A 235 -23.22 5.28 -16.28
CA PRO A 235 -22.24 6.33 -16.54
C PRO A 235 -21.15 5.77 -17.45
N THR A 236 -20.88 6.46 -18.55
CA THR A 236 -19.73 6.15 -19.42
C THR A 236 -18.43 6.64 -18.81
N ALA A 237 -17.28 6.19 -19.30
CA ALA A 237 -15.98 6.69 -18.84
C ALA A 237 -15.83 8.22 -18.96
N LEU A 238 -16.59 8.87 -19.84
CA LEU A 238 -16.63 10.33 -19.96
C LEU A 238 -17.51 11.01 -18.91
N THR A 239 -18.57 10.34 -18.44
CA THR A 239 -19.67 10.95 -17.66
C THR A 239 -19.71 10.56 -16.19
N MET A 240 -18.99 9.51 -15.79
CA MET A 240 -18.79 9.13 -14.37
C MET A 240 -18.11 10.25 -13.55
N SER A 241 -18.01 10.08 -12.23
CA SER A 241 -17.28 11.05 -11.39
C SER A 241 -15.77 11.01 -11.70
N GLN A 242 -15.03 12.05 -11.28
CA GLN A 242 -13.56 12.05 -11.45
C GLN A 242 -12.90 10.97 -10.59
N GLN A 243 -13.37 10.77 -9.35
CA GLN A 243 -12.80 9.79 -8.43
C GLN A 243 -13.01 8.36 -8.96
N ASP A 244 -14.25 8.01 -9.36
CA ASP A 244 -14.55 6.67 -9.87
C ASP A 244 -13.69 6.31 -11.09
N PHE A 245 -13.38 7.30 -11.92
CA PHE A 245 -12.53 7.10 -13.09
C PHE A 245 -11.07 6.88 -12.77
N VAL A 246 -10.54 7.64 -11.81
CA VAL A 246 -9.20 7.42 -11.27
C VAL A 246 -9.14 6.01 -10.70
N ASP A 247 -10.12 5.63 -9.88
CA ASP A 247 -10.19 4.31 -9.24
C ASP A 247 -10.28 3.18 -10.27
N ILE A 248 -11.04 3.33 -11.36
CA ILE A 248 -11.11 2.34 -12.45
C ILE A 248 -9.75 2.15 -13.13
N ILE A 249 -9.04 3.24 -13.44
CA ILE A 249 -7.71 3.15 -14.08
C ILE A 249 -6.69 2.54 -13.12
N MET A 250 -6.73 2.92 -11.83
CA MET A 250 -5.88 2.35 -10.79
C MET A 250 -6.14 0.84 -10.64
N TYR A 251 -7.41 0.46 -10.56
CA TYR A 251 -7.81 -0.94 -10.42
C TYR A 251 -7.46 -1.78 -11.66
N LEU A 252 -7.64 -1.24 -12.86
CA LEU A 252 -7.20 -1.88 -14.10
C LEU A 252 -5.67 -2.08 -14.11
N CYS A 253 -4.93 -1.05 -13.72
CA CYS A 253 -3.48 -1.09 -13.69
C CYS A 253 -2.95 -2.11 -12.69
N ASP A 254 -3.51 -2.14 -11.48
CA ASP A 254 -3.16 -3.13 -10.46
C ASP A 254 -3.48 -4.55 -10.94
N SER A 255 -4.72 -4.80 -11.36
CA SER A 255 -5.18 -6.12 -11.80
C SER A 255 -4.33 -6.68 -12.95
N THR A 256 -4.07 -5.88 -13.99
CA THR A 256 -3.27 -6.32 -15.15
C THR A 256 -1.80 -6.54 -14.80
N THR A 257 -1.25 -5.75 -13.86
CA THR A 257 0.13 -5.91 -13.40
C THR A 257 0.28 -7.15 -12.54
N THR A 258 -0.65 -7.40 -11.62
CA THR A 258 -0.63 -8.53 -10.69
C THR A 258 -0.79 -9.86 -11.44
N ILE A 259 -1.75 -9.94 -12.36
CA ILE A 259 -1.93 -11.14 -13.21
C ILE A 259 -0.67 -11.41 -14.05
N HIS A 260 -0.12 -10.38 -14.68
CA HIS A 260 1.08 -10.53 -15.48
C HIS A 260 2.28 -10.99 -14.62
N ALA A 261 2.50 -10.36 -13.47
CA ALA A 261 3.60 -10.72 -12.58
C ALA A 261 3.49 -12.17 -12.09
N PHE A 262 2.28 -12.63 -11.77
CA PHE A 262 2.05 -14.03 -11.38
C PHE A 262 2.41 -15.00 -12.50
N LEU A 263 1.93 -14.76 -13.73
CA LEU A 263 2.19 -15.65 -14.86
C LEU A 263 3.66 -15.63 -15.31
N ASP A 264 4.33 -14.48 -15.20
CA ASP A 264 5.77 -14.35 -15.51
C ASP A 264 6.64 -15.12 -14.51
N ILE A 265 6.29 -15.05 -13.22
CA ILE A 265 7.01 -15.76 -12.16
C ILE A 265 6.68 -17.25 -12.12
N PHE A 266 5.45 -17.65 -12.46
CA PHE A 266 5.01 -19.04 -12.42
C PHE A 266 4.31 -19.45 -13.73
N PRO A 267 5.08 -19.71 -14.81
CA PRO A 267 4.52 -20.00 -16.14
C PRO A 267 3.62 -21.23 -16.22
N ALA A 268 3.75 -22.19 -15.30
CA ALA A 268 2.89 -23.38 -15.28
C ALA A 268 1.39 -23.03 -15.13
N ALA A 269 1.08 -21.92 -14.46
CA ALA A 269 -0.29 -21.39 -14.33
C ALA A 269 -0.89 -20.91 -15.66
N CYS A 270 -0.09 -20.70 -16.72
CA CYS A 270 -0.60 -20.29 -18.03
C CYS A 270 -1.62 -21.30 -18.59
N SER A 271 -1.45 -22.59 -18.30
CA SER A 271 -2.36 -23.66 -18.73
C SER A 271 -3.77 -23.50 -18.14
N SER A 272 -3.88 -23.23 -16.84
CA SER A 272 -5.15 -22.92 -16.16
C SER A 272 -5.84 -21.72 -16.81
N PHE A 273 -5.15 -20.58 -16.92
CA PHE A 273 -5.71 -19.37 -17.53
C PHE A 273 -6.18 -19.59 -18.97
N HIS A 274 -5.39 -20.31 -19.77
CA HIS A 274 -5.72 -20.62 -21.15
C HIS A 274 -6.96 -21.51 -21.26
N SER A 275 -7.09 -22.53 -20.41
CA SER A 275 -8.26 -23.43 -20.40
C SER A 275 -9.59 -22.70 -20.12
N HIS A 276 -9.55 -21.61 -19.36
CA HIS A 276 -10.70 -20.74 -19.09
C HIS A 276 -10.95 -19.68 -20.19
N GLY A 277 -10.27 -19.77 -21.33
CA GLY A 277 -10.49 -18.85 -22.46
C GLY A 277 -9.98 -17.42 -22.23
N PHE A 278 -9.05 -17.23 -21.29
CA PHE A 278 -8.58 -15.91 -20.86
C PHE A 278 -8.05 -15.03 -22.00
N VAL A 279 -7.32 -15.62 -22.96
CA VAL A 279 -6.79 -14.93 -24.15
C VAL A 279 -7.90 -14.22 -24.91
N SER A 280 -8.97 -14.93 -25.27
CA SER A 280 -10.09 -14.38 -26.03
C SER A 280 -10.84 -13.29 -25.27
N ARG A 281 -10.98 -13.44 -23.95
CA ARG A 281 -11.67 -12.45 -23.13
C ARG A 281 -10.85 -11.17 -22.98
N LEU A 282 -9.53 -11.31 -22.78
CA LEU A 282 -8.63 -10.18 -22.64
C LEU A 282 -8.51 -9.36 -23.92
N THR A 283 -8.48 -9.99 -25.09
CA THR A 283 -8.40 -9.29 -26.38
C THR A 283 -9.68 -8.52 -26.69
N SER A 284 -10.85 -9.13 -26.47
CA SER A 284 -12.16 -8.45 -26.59
C SER A 284 -12.31 -7.30 -25.58
N PHE A 285 -11.88 -7.52 -24.34
CA PHE A 285 -11.84 -6.47 -23.32
C PHE A 285 -10.97 -5.29 -23.75
N TYR A 286 -9.76 -5.57 -24.25
CA TYR A 286 -8.82 -4.55 -24.73
C TYR A 286 -9.43 -3.70 -25.84
N GLY A 287 -10.01 -4.35 -26.86
CA GLY A 287 -10.64 -3.68 -28.00
C GLY A 287 -11.80 -2.75 -27.61
N SER A 288 -12.52 -3.09 -26.54
CA SER A 288 -13.68 -2.34 -26.05
C SER A 288 -13.30 -1.20 -25.10
N VAL A 289 -12.49 -1.48 -24.07
CA VAL A 289 -12.24 -0.57 -22.95
C VAL A 289 -11.15 0.46 -23.25
N VAL A 290 -10.06 0.05 -23.90
CA VAL A 290 -8.90 0.93 -24.12
C VAL A 290 -9.27 2.18 -24.92
N PRO A 291 -10.01 2.10 -26.06
CA PRO A 291 -10.39 3.30 -26.80
C PRO A 291 -11.29 4.24 -26.01
N ASP A 292 -12.21 3.71 -25.19
CA ASP A 292 -13.13 4.51 -24.38
C ASP A 292 -12.38 5.24 -23.25
N LEU A 293 -11.50 4.54 -22.53
CA LEU A 293 -10.66 5.14 -21.50
C LEU A 293 -9.68 6.17 -22.09
N GLU A 294 -9.00 5.87 -23.19
CA GLU A 294 -8.10 6.84 -23.86
C GLU A 294 -8.87 8.11 -24.27
N MET A 295 -10.06 7.95 -24.83
CA MET A 295 -10.92 9.06 -25.21
C MET A 295 -11.33 9.88 -23.98
N ALA A 296 -11.72 9.22 -22.88
CA ALA A 296 -12.09 9.87 -21.64
C ALA A 296 -10.90 10.65 -21.05
N ILE A 297 -9.69 10.08 -20.99
CA ILE A 297 -8.50 10.80 -20.49
C ILE A 297 -8.24 12.06 -21.34
N ARG A 298 -8.39 11.99 -22.67
CA ARG A 298 -8.13 13.13 -23.56
C ARG A 298 -9.19 14.23 -23.49
N LYS A 299 -10.46 13.86 -23.35
CA LYS A 299 -11.60 14.80 -23.46
C LYS A 299 -12.05 15.36 -22.12
N ARG A 300 -11.78 14.67 -21.01
CA ARG A 300 -12.17 15.17 -19.68
C ARG A 300 -11.30 16.36 -19.30
N ASN A 301 -11.95 17.38 -18.75
CA ASN A 301 -11.26 18.55 -18.23
C ASN A 301 -10.78 18.23 -16.81
N LEU A 302 -9.65 17.53 -16.70
CA LEU A 302 -8.98 17.30 -15.43
C LEU A 302 -8.27 18.61 -15.04
N ASP A 303 -8.64 19.20 -13.91
CA ASP A 303 -8.06 20.46 -13.43
C ASP A 303 -6.54 20.34 -13.18
N ASP A 304 -6.05 19.11 -12.95
CA ASP A 304 -4.65 18.77 -12.76
C ASP A 304 -4.06 18.01 -13.97
N LYS A 305 -3.11 18.66 -14.66
CA LYS A 305 -2.37 18.05 -15.78
C LYS A 305 -1.46 16.90 -15.32
N ILE A 306 -0.94 16.95 -14.10
CA ILE A 306 -0.07 15.90 -13.56
C ILE A 306 -0.88 14.61 -13.40
N LEU A 307 -2.09 14.72 -12.86
CA LEU A 307 -3.02 13.60 -12.76
C LEU A 307 -3.37 13.02 -14.14
N GLN A 308 -3.65 13.87 -15.13
CA GLN A 308 -3.94 13.41 -16.50
C GLN A 308 -2.75 12.62 -17.11
N GLU A 309 -1.52 13.11 -16.92
CA GLU A 309 -0.32 12.41 -17.38
C GLU A 309 -0.09 11.09 -16.64
N ASP A 310 -0.37 11.03 -15.32
CA ASP A 310 -0.27 9.79 -14.54
C ASP A 310 -1.29 8.75 -15.02
N LEU A 311 -2.57 9.13 -15.14
CA LEU A 311 -3.62 8.25 -15.65
C LEU A 311 -3.28 7.71 -17.04
N TRP A 312 -2.73 8.56 -17.92
CA TRP A 312 -2.28 8.13 -19.24
C TRP A 312 -1.13 7.11 -19.17
N LYS A 313 -0.15 7.34 -18.29
CA LYS A 313 0.97 6.39 -18.06
C LYS A 313 0.47 5.05 -17.53
N ARG A 314 -0.46 5.05 -16.57
CA ARG A 314 -1.05 3.85 -15.99
C ARG A 314 -1.89 3.06 -16.99
N LEU A 315 -2.71 3.74 -17.79
CA LEU A 315 -3.44 3.09 -18.88
C LEU A 315 -2.47 2.48 -19.90
N SER A 316 -1.46 3.23 -20.33
CA SER A 316 -0.44 2.73 -21.27
C SER A 316 0.33 1.53 -20.70
N HIS A 317 0.64 1.55 -19.39
CA HIS A 317 1.25 0.42 -18.69
C HIS A 317 0.33 -0.81 -18.70
N SER A 318 -0.95 -0.63 -18.36
CA SER A 318 -1.96 -1.68 -18.37
C SER A 318 -2.09 -2.31 -19.76
N CYS A 319 -2.14 -1.48 -20.80
CA CYS A 319 -2.19 -1.94 -22.19
C CYS A 319 -1.01 -2.84 -22.53
N ARG A 320 0.21 -2.41 -22.18
CA ARG A 320 1.40 -3.22 -22.39
C ARG A 320 1.33 -4.53 -21.61
N LYS A 321 0.91 -4.51 -20.35
CA LYS A 321 0.80 -5.72 -19.51
C LYS A 321 -0.23 -6.71 -20.04
N MET A 322 -1.35 -6.24 -20.60
CA MET A 322 -2.32 -7.12 -21.25
C MET A 322 -1.76 -7.79 -22.51
N VAL A 323 -1.01 -7.05 -23.33
CA VAL A 323 -0.35 -7.58 -24.53
C VAL A 323 0.74 -8.59 -24.15
N GLU A 324 1.63 -8.24 -23.21
CA GLU A 324 2.68 -9.13 -22.68
C GLU A 324 2.07 -10.40 -22.06
N THR A 325 0.97 -10.29 -21.31
CA THR A 325 0.25 -11.44 -20.74
C THR A 325 -0.32 -12.35 -21.82
N THR A 326 -0.91 -11.77 -22.88
CA THR A 326 -1.43 -12.55 -24.00
C THR A 326 -0.31 -13.33 -24.69
N HIS A 327 0.81 -12.67 -24.98
CA HIS A 327 1.97 -13.32 -25.58
C HIS A 327 2.54 -14.41 -24.66
N LEU A 328 2.67 -14.16 -23.36
CA LEU A 328 3.17 -15.13 -22.40
C LEU A 328 2.30 -16.40 -22.35
N LEU A 329 0.98 -16.25 -22.35
CA LEU A 329 0.03 -17.36 -22.43
C LEU A 329 0.23 -18.17 -23.72
N LEU A 330 0.26 -17.51 -24.89
CA LEU A 330 0.48 -18.17 -26.17
C LEU A 330 1.86 -18.83 -26.26
N HIS A 331 2.88 -18.20 -25.69
CA HIS A 331 4.24 -18.73 -25.66
C HIS A 331 4.29 -20.05 -24.89
N HIS A 332 3.78 -20.10 -23.66
CA HIS A 332 3.87 -21.30 -22.83
C HIS A 332 2.89 -22.42 -23.23
N THR A 333 1.73 -22.07 -23.77
CA THR A 333 0.70 -23.07 -24.13
C THR A 333 0.82 -23.58 -25.56
N CYS A 334 1.34 -22.78 -26.49
CA CYS A 334 1.40 -23.11 -27.90
C CYS A 334 2.84 -23.16 -28.44
N LEU A 335 3.60 -22.05 -28.37
CA LEU A 335 4.91 -21.94 -29.03
C LEU A 335 5.99 -22.82 -28.40
N GLN A 336 6.10 -22.83 -27.07
CA GLN A 336 7.11 -23.61 -26.35
C GLN A 336 6.92 -25.13 -26.57
N PRO A 337 5.71 -25.71 -26.48
CA PRO A 337 5.48 -27.11 -26.85
C PRO A 337 5.90 -27.47 -28.29
N ILE A 338 5.75 -26.53 -29.24
CA ILE A 338 6.19 -26.72 -30.63
C ILE A 338 7.72 -26.70 -30.71
N LEU A 339 8.37 -25.75 -30.03
CA LEU A 339 9.83 -25.64 -29.98
C LEU A 339 10.51 -26.83 -29.30
N GLU A 340 9.87 -27.41 -28.29
CA GLU A 340 10.33 -28.61 -27.59
C GLU A 340 10.09 -29.91 -28.38
N GLY A 341 9.30 -29.86 -29.46
CA GLY A 341 9.03 -31.02 -30.32
C GLY A 341 8.10 -32.06 -29.68
N ARG A 342 7.08 -31.64 -28.91
CA ARG A 342 6.11 -32.56 -28.27
C ARG A 342 5.24 -33.29 -29.30
N GLU A 343 4.63 -34.42 -28.95
CA GLU A 343 3.93 -35.29 -29.92
C GLU A 343 2.75 -34.62 -30.66
N ASN A 344 2.17 -33.53 -30.11
CA ASN A 344 0.98 -32.85 -30.64
C ASN A 344 1.27 -31.46 -31.26
N MET A 345 2.41 -31.28 -31.94
CA MET A 345 2.78 -29.96 -32.51
C MET A 345 1.71 -29.35 -33.44
N GLU A 346 1.03 -30.18 -34.24
CA GLU A 346 0.01 -29.71 -35.17
C GLU A 346 -1.19 -29.09 -34.44
N THR A 347 -1.64 -29.67 -33.32
CA THR A 347 -2.78 -29.12 -32.57
C THR A 347 -2.43 -27.79 -31.91
N PHE A 348 -1.22 -27.67 -31.34
CA PHE A 348 -0.74 -26.42 -30.77
C PHE A 348 -0.61 -25.32 -31.83
N ALA A 349 -0.18 -25.69 -33.03
CA ALA A 349 -0.06 -24.74 -34.13
C ALA A 349 -1.44 -24.31 -34.67
N GLU A 350 -2.40 -25.22 -34.78
CA GLU A 350 -3.78 -24.89 -35.16
C GLU A 350 -4.45 -23.99 -34.12
N GLU A 351 -4.22 -24.28 -32.84
CA GLU A 351 -4.70 -23.44 -31.75
C GLU A 351 -4.10 -22.03 -31.78
N LEU A 352 -2.79 -21.90 -32.01
CA LEU A 352 -2.15 -20.60 -32.16
C LEU A 352 -2.72 -19.81 -33.34
N LEU A 353 -2.92 -20.47 -34.50
CA LEU A 353 -3.55 -19.84 -35.67
C LEU A 353 -5.00 -19.42 -35.37
N GLN A 354 -5.73 -20.20 -34.58
CA GLN A 354 -7.09 -19.86 -34.15
C GLN A 354 -7.09 -18.61 -33.25
N HIS A 355 -6.14 -18.50 -32.31
CA HIS A 355 -5.97 -17.30 -31.49
C HIS A 355 -5.61 -16.08 -32.34
N PHE A 356 -4.63 -16.17 -33.24
CA PHE A 356 -4.30 -15.08 -34.15
C PHE A 356 -5.48 -14.67 -35.05
N THR A 357 -6.28 -15.64 -35.50
CA THR A 357 -7.52 -15.35 -36.25
C THR A 357 -8.52 -14.58 -35.40
N SER A 358 -8.65 -14.92 -34.11
CA SER A 358 -9.53 -14.20 -33.18
C SER A 358 -9.11 -12.75 -32.92
N PHE A 359 -7.85 -12.39 -33.19
CA PHE A 359 -7.35 -11.03 -33.02
C PHE A 359 -7.71 -10.11 -34.21
N LEU A 360 -8.04 -10.67 -35.37
CA LEU A 360 -8.32 -9.90 -36.60
C LEU A 360 -9.46 -8.87 -36.49
N PRO A 361 -10.58 -9.15 -35.79
CA PRO A 361 -11.63 -8.15 -35.55
C PRO A 361 -11.14 -6.99 -34.66
N GLU A 362 -10.24 -7.28 -33.72
CA GLU A 362 -9.76 -6.35 -32.70
C GLU A 362 -8.54 -5.55 -33.17
N LYS A 363 -8.74 -4.73 -34.20
CA LYS A 363 -7.65 -4.00 -34.89
C LYS A 363 -6.72 -3.22 -33.96
N ARG A 364 -7.27 -2.60 -32.91
CA ARG A 364 -6.48 -1.81 -31.93
C ARG A 364 -5.56 -2.70 -31.08
N PHE A 365 -6.06 -3.85 -30.64
CA PHE A 365 -5.24 -4.83 -29.94
C PHE A 365 -4.18 -5.41 -30.89
N LEU A 366 -4.59 -5.82 -32.09
CA LEU A 366 -3.72 -6.46 -33.07
C LEU A 366 -2.52 -5.58 -33.45
N SER A 367 -2.71 -4.28 -33.61
CA SER A 367 -1.59 -3.36 -33.90
C SER A 367 -0.62 -3.23 -32.73
N ASP A 368 -1.13 -3.13 -31.50
CA ASP A 368 -0.30 -2.95 -30.31
C ASP A 368 0.42 -4.26 -29.94
N TYR A 369 -0.19 -5.42 -30.25
CA TYR A 369 0.43 -6.73 -30.18
C TYR A 369 1.55 -6.88 -31.21
N ASP A 370 1.28 -6.64 -32.50
CA ASP A 370 2.29 -6.77 -33.58
C ASP A 370 3.45 -5.76 -33.44
N GLU A 371 3.23 -4.61 -32.78
CA GLU A 371 4.29 -3.65 -32.45
C GLU A 371 5.32 -4.23 -31.47
N GLN A 372 4.89 -5.08 -30.53
CA GLN A 372 5.76 -5.66 -29.49
C GLN A 372 6.22 -7.08 -29.83
N PHE A 373 5.34 -7.88 -30.40
CA PHE A 373 5.51 -9.29 -30.72
C PHE A 373 5.07 -9.51 -32.18
N PRO A 374 5.97 -9.31 -33.16
CA PRO A 374 5.62 -9.36 -34.57
C PRO A 374 5.06 -10.73 -34.97
N ILE A 375 3.79 -10.77 -35.39
CA ILE A 375 3.11 -12.04 -35.75
C ILE A 375 3.81 -12.74 -36.92
N ALA A 376 4.47 -11.97 -37.79
CA ALA A 376 5.26 -12.50 -38.89
C ALA A 376 6.42 -13.40 -38.41
N GLU A 377 7.04 -13.10 -37.27
CA GLU A 377 8.13 -13.91 -36.71
C GLU A 377 7.59 -15.25 -36.20
N ASP A 378 6.50 -15.24 -35.43
CA ASP A 378 5.84 -16.45 -34.94
C ASP A 378 5.32 -17.33 -36.10
N VAL A 379 4.71 -16.72 -37.13
CA VAL A 379 4.29 -17.43 -38.34
C VAL A 379 5.47 -18.06 -39.06
N SER A 380 6.60 -17.37 -39.17
CA SER A 380 7.80 -17.91 -39.80
C SER A 380 8.37 -19.10 -39.01
N LEU A 381 8.29 -19.05 -37.68
CA LEU A 381 8.71 -20.11 -36.78
C LEU A 381 7.82 -21.35 -36.94
N LEU A 382 6.50 -21.15 -37.05
CA LEU A 382 5.55 -22.23 -37.36
C LEU A 382 5.84 -22.90 -38.70
N GLN A 383 6.09 -22.12 -39.75
CA GLN A 383 6.42 -22.64 -41.09
C GLN A 383 7.74 -23.43 -41.11
N GLN A 384 8.72 -23.03 -40.28
CA GLN A 384 9.98 -23.75 -40.14
C GLN A 384 9.83 -25.06 -39.36
N ALA A 385 9.03 -25.06 -38.29
CA ALA A 385 8.82 -26.23 -37.45
C ALA A 385 7.88 -27.26 -38.10
N LEU A 386 6.84 -26.80 -38.81
CA LEU A 386 5.77 -27.62 -39.38
C LEU A 386 5.59 -27.32 -40.88
N PRO A 387 6.16 -28.15 -41.76
CA PRO A 387 6.03 -27.99 -43.22
C PRO A 387 4.59 -28.07 -43.76
N VAL A 388 3.65 -28.57 -42.94
CA VAL A 388 2.21 -28.66 -43.26
C VAL A 388 1.53 -27.29 -43.22
N ILE A 389 2.11 -26.32 -42.53
CA ILE A 389 1.60 -24.94 -42.48
C ILE A 389 2.29 -24.17 -43.60
N ASP A 390 1.60 -24.05 -44.73
CA ASP A 390 2.05 -23.31 -45.90
C ASP A 390 1.59 -21.84 -45.87
N GLU A 391 2.10 -21.03 -46.79
CA GLU A 391 1.73 -19.61 -46.90
C GLU A 391 0.22 -19.40 -47.09
N THR A 392 -0.49 -20.35 -47.71
CA THR A 392 -1.94 -20.21 -47.94
C THR A 392 -2.74 -20.22 -46.64
N ARG A 393 -2.26 -20.90 -45.60
CA ARG A 393 -2.89 -20.95 -44.27
C ARG A 393 -2.55 -19.75 -43.38
N THR A 394 -1.60 -18.89 -43.76
CA THR A 394 -1.15 -17.79 -42.90
C THR A 394 -1.19 -16.42 -43.57
N SER A 395 -1.33 -16.35 -44.90
CA SER A 395 -1.34 -15.09 -45.66
C SER A 395 -2.46 -14.14 -45.24
N TYR A 396 -3.64 -14.66 -44.90
CA TYR A 396 -4.77 -13.84 -44.44
C TYR A 396 -4.50 -13.18 -43.08
N LEU A 397 -3.69 -13.81 -42.21
CA LEU A 397 -3.30 -13.24 -40.93
C LEU A 397 -2.39 -12.02 -41.15
N LEU A 398 -1.36 -12.17 -41.99
CA LEU A 398 -0.43 -11.08 -42.29
C LEU A 398 -1.14 -9.92 -42.99
N GLN A 399 -2.03 -10.20 -43.95
CA GLN A 399 -2.85 -9.17 -44.59
C GLN A 399 -3.80 -8.49 -43.59
N GLY A 400 -4.34 -9.26 -42.63
CA GLY A 400 -5.17 -8.73 -41.55
C GLY A 400 -4.40 -7.77 -40.64
N VAL A 401 -3.15 -8.10 -40.30
CA VAL A 401 -2.24 -7.24 -39.54
C VAL A 401 -1.96 -5.94 -40.30
N GLU A 402 -1.62 -6.01 -41.58
CA GLU A 402 -1.42 -4.82 -42.43
C GLU A 402 -2.68 -3.93 -42.44
N SER A 403 -3.85 -4.52 -42.61
CA SER A 403 -5.13 -3.79 -42.57
C SER A 403 -5.39 -3.11 -41.23
N ALA A 404 -4.96 -3.71 -40.11
CA ALA A 404 -5.09 -3.12 -38.79
C ALA A 404 -4.20 -1.88 -38.62
N TRP A 405 -2.94 -1.95 -39.07
CA TRP A 405 -2.02 -0.80 -39.10
C TRP A 405 -2.57 0.35 -39.95
N ASP A 406 -3.06 0.05 -41.15
CA ASP A 406 -3.66 1.02 -42.07
C ASP A 406 -4.89 1.70 -41.44
N SER A 407 -5.71 0.94 -40.72
CA SER A 407 -6.94 1.46 -40.08
C SER A 407 -6.65 2.46 -38.96
N ILE A 408 -5.50 2.33 -38.29
CA ILE A 408 -5.10 3.18 -37.16
C ILE A 408 -4.26 4.38 -37.65
N GLY A 409 -3.81 4.35 -38.90
CA GLY A 409 -3.02 5.41 -39.51
C GLY A 409 -1.60 5.52 -38.95
N ARG A 410 -1.09 4.45 -38.30
CA ARG A 410 0.31 4.33 -37.88
C ARG A 410 1.09 3.56 -38.95
N GLN A 411 2.32 4.00 -39.24
CA GLN A 411 3.24 3.19 -40.04
C GLN A 411 3.94 2.19 -39.12
N LYS A 412 3.96 0.91 -39.51
CA LYS A 412 4.73 -0.12 -38.83
C LYS A 412 6.19 0.35 -38.71
N PRO A 413 6.83 0.28 -37.53
CA PRO A 413 8.25 0.53 -37.40
C PRO A 413 8.99 -0.39 -38.38
N GLN A 414 9.63 0.15 -39.40
CA GLN A 414 10.41 -0.66 -40.34
C GLN A 414 11.55 -1.31 -39.55
N SER A 415 11.45 -2.61 -39.30
CA SER A 415 12.56 -3.45 -38.93
C SER A 415 13.65 -3.27 -39.97
N GLN A 416 14.84 -2.85 -39.55
CA GLN A 416 16.02 -2.75 -40.42
C GLN A 416 16.41 -4.15 -40.94
N ILE A 417 15.81 -4.54 -42.05
CA ILE A 417 16.37 -5.50 -42.98
C ILE A 417 16.25 -4.83 -44.33
N GLU A 418 17.37 -4.31 -44.85
CA GLU A 418 17.44 -3.74 -46.19
C GLU A 418 16.88 -4.73 -47.22
N PRO A 419 16.06 -4.27 -48.17
CA PRO A 419 16.08 -4.79 -49.52
C PRO A 419 16.66 -3.70 -50.41
N LYS A 420 17.98 -3.69 -50.60
CA LYS A 420 18.57 -2.97 -51.73
C LYS A 420 18.32 -3.77 -53.00
N ALA A 421 17.28 -3.40 -53.73
CA ALA A 421 17.34 -3.27 -55.19
C ALA A 421 16.10 -2.54 -55.71
N SER A 422 16.27 -1.26 -55.99
CA SER A 422 15.41 -0.50 -56.88
C SER A 422 15.42 -1.14 -58.27
N SER A 423 14.27 -1.59 -58.76
CA SER A 423 14.10 -1.97 -60.16
C SER A 423 13.50 -0.81 -60.96
N LEU A 424 14.27 -0.27 -61.90
CA LEU A 424 13.76 0.30 -63.15
C LEU A 424 14.57 -0.28 -64.33
N PRO A 425 13.98 -0.39 -65.53
CA PRO A 425 14.15 -1.55 -66.41
C PRO A 425 15.02 -1.24 -67.63
N SER A 426 15.74 -2.24 -68.17
CA SER A 426 16.14 -2.28 -69.59
C SER A 426 16.95 -3.54 -69.97
N ALA A 427 16.33 -4.35 -70.82
CA ALA A 427 16.87 -4.98 -72.04
C ALA A 427 18.24 -5.72 -72.06
N SER A 428 18.11 -7.03 -72.34
CA SER A 428 18.77 -7.79 -73.43
C SER A 428 20.24 -8.26 -73.29
N TRP A 429 20.47 -9.46 -73.88
CA TRP A 429 21.73 -10.20 -74.12
C TRP A 429 22.33 -10.86 -72.85
N GLY A 430 22.72 -12.13 -72.77
CA GLY A 430 22.92 -13.20 -73.74
C GLY A 430 24.05 -14.10 -73.22
N ALA A 431 23.74 -15.38 -72.96
CA ALA A 431 24.62 -16.55 -73.00
C ALA A 431 25.83 -16.76 -72.03
N ALA A 432 25.91 -18.03 -71.62
CA ALA A 432 27.10 -18.87 -71.40
C ALA A 432 27.84 -18.84 -70.04
N GLY A 433 27.57 -19.88 -69.24
CA GLY A 433 28.52 -21.00 -69.04
C GLY A 433 29.63 -20.85 -67.99
N GLY A 434 29.65 -21.78 -67.03
CA GLY A 434 30.88 -22.14 -66.31
C GLY A 434 30.71 -22.54 -64.85
N SER A 435 30.48 -23.83 -64.59
CA SER A 435 31.07 -24.52 -63.41
C SER A 435 32.60 -24.69 -63.68
N PRO A 436 33.47 -25.13 -62.73
CA PRO A 436 33.19 -25.91 -61.50
C PRO A 436 34.12 -25.68 -60.26
N ALA A 437 33.83 -26.48 -59.23
CA ALA A 437 34.76 -27.11 -58.26
C ALA A 437 35.44 -26.27 -57.16
N ALA A 438 35.22 -26.66 -55.89
CA ALA A 438 36.17 -27.45 -55.07
C ALA A 438 35.92 -27.26 -53.55
N SER A 439 35.62 -28.36 -52.85
CA SER A 439 35.97 -28.58 -51.42
C SER A 439 37.46 -29.01 -51.33
N PRO A 440 38.19 -29.04 -50.18
CA PRO A 440 37.85 -29.76 -48.94
C PRO A 440 38.35 -29.08 -47.62
N THR A 441 37.87 -29.45 -46.42
CA THR A 441 38.51 -30.26 -45.32
C THR A 441 38.14 -29.54 -44.00
N GLY A 442 37.87 -30.13 -42.84
CA GLY A 442 37.71 -31.50 -42.34
C GLY A 442 37.51 -31.44 -40.80
N SER A 443 36.75 -32.42 -40.26
CA SER A 443 36.79 -33.04 -38.90
C SER A 443 36.76 -32.13 -37.63
N LYS A 444 35.99 -32.38 -36.57
CA LYS A 444 35.61 -33.64 -35.89
C LYS A 444 34.30 -33.47 -35.08
N ARG A 445 33.47 -34.53 -35.07
CA ARG A 445 32.46 -34.85 -34.04
C ARG A 445 33.11 -35.66 -32.91
N GLN A 446 32.58 -35.56 -31.70
CA GLN A 446 32.78 -36.54 -30.64
C GLN A 446 31.43 -36.86 -29.98
N GLU A 447 31.09 -38.15 -29.99
CA GLU A 447 29.89 -38.78 -29.44
C GLU A 447 29.93 -38.86 -27.91
N VAL A 448 28.76 -38.86 -27.28
CA VAL A 448 28.52 -39.52 -25.99
C VAL A 448 27.23 -40.36 -26.09
N ARG A 449 27.34 -41.59 -25.62
CA ARG A 449 26.40 -42.72 -25.67
C ARG A 449 25.28 -42.62 -24.65
N GLU A 450 24.14 -43.21 -25.00
CA GLU A 450 23.06 -43.66 -24.11
C GLU A 450 23.48 -44.78 -23.14
N PRO A 451 22.61 -45.10 -22.16
CA PRO A 451 21.88 -46.37 -22.26
C PRO A 451 20.39 -46.30 -21.86
N GLY A 452 19.51 -46.83 -22.72
CA GLY A 452 18.84 -48.12 -22.52
C GLY A 452 17.74 -48.27 -21.45
N ASP A 453 16.50 -48.12 -21.92
CA ASP A 453 15.34 -49.05 -21.86
C ASP A 453 14.75 -49.52 -20.51
N GLY A 454 13.41 -49.47 -20.46
CA GLY A 454 12.56 -49.94 -19.36
C GLY A 454 11.16 -49.34 -19.41
N GLY A 455 10.37 -49.71 -20.42
CA GLY A 455 8.98 -49.27 -20.58
C GLY A 455 8.00 -49.95 -19.62
N GLU A 456 6.88 -49.28 -19.34
CA GLU A 456 5.60 -49.92 -19.01
C GLU A 456 4.42 -49.00 -19.39
N ILE A 457 3.47 -49.58 -20.11
CA ILE A 457 2.22 -48.98 -20.62
C ILE A 457 1.11 -49.38 -19.66
N LEU A 458 0.34 -48.43 -19.12
CA LEU A 458 -0.99 -48.66 -18.50
C LEU A 458 -1.88 -47.42 -18.76
N ARG A 459 -2.77 -47.43 -19.75
CA ARG A 459 -4.15 -47.97 -19.73
C ARG A 459 -5.07 -47.23 -18.75
N GLY A 460 -5.97 -46.40 -19.29
CA GLY A 460 -7.07 -45.79 -18.54
C GLY A 460 -8.17 -46.78 -18.15
N ALA A 461 -8.85 -46.48 -17.04
CA ALA A 461 -10.23 -46.82 -16.66
C ALA A 461 -10.44 -46.21 -15.25
N GLU A 462 -11.35 -45.24 -15.09
CA GLU A 462 -12.74 -45.39 -14.60
C GLU A 462 -12.90 -45.13 -13.10
N ALA A 463 -13.98 -44.40 -12.79
CA ALA A 463 -14.35 -43.87 -11.50
C ALA A 463 -14.71 -44.96 -10.48
N ILE A 464 -14.21 -44.81 -9.24
CA ILE A 464 -14.76 -45.46 -8.05
C ILE A 464 -14.81 -44.42 -6.94
N LEU A 465 -16.02 -44.09 -6.50
CA LEU A 465 -16.30 -43.39 -5.25
C LEU A 465 -15.85 -44.29 -4.11
N ASP A 466 -14.80 -43.91 -3.39
CA ASP A 466 -14.47 -44.53 -2.12
C ASP A 466 -14.22 -43.47 -1.06
N VAL A 467 -14.98 -43.61 0.02
CA VAL A 467 -14.98 -42.75 1.21
C VAL A 467 -13.67 -42.98 1.97
N PRO A 468 -12.86 -41.94 2.30
CA PRO A 468 -11.62 -42.14 3.05
C PRO A 468 -11.92 -42.64 4.47
N ARG A 469 -11.46 -43.85 4.76
CA ARG A 469 -11.38 -44.42 6.12
C ARG A 469 -10.29 -43.70 6.91
N ARG A 470 -10.69 -43.16 8.07
CA ARG A 470 -9.84 -42.56 9.12
C ARG A 470 -8.69 -43.49 9.52
N GLY A 471 -7.46 -42.96 9.48
CA GLY A 471 -6.26 -43.63 10.00
C GLY A 471 -6.19 -43.55 11.54
N ASN A 472 -5.78 -44.66 12.16
CA ASN A 472 -5.55 -44.78 13.60
C ASN A 472 -4.27 -44.06 14.03
N ASN A 473 -4.31 -42.74 14.21
CA ASN A 473 -3.29 -42.01 14.98
C ASN A 473 -4.04 -41.15 15.99
N GLY A 474 -3.81 -41.39 17.29
CA GLY A 474 -4.50 -40.76 18.42
C GLY A 474 -4.21 -39.27 18.61
N ALA A 475 -4.22 -38.48 17.52
CA ALA A 475 -4.28 -37.03 17.56
C ALA A 475 -5.74 -36.62 17.84
N VAL A 476 -5.96 -36.02 19.00
CA VAL A 476 -7.23 -35.33 19.31
C VAL A 476 -7.13 -33.97 18.64
N CYS A 477 -7.69 -33.83 17.43
CA CYS A 477 -8.03 -32.51 16.87
C CYS A 477 -9.11 -31.90 17.75
N SER A 478 -8.84 -30.73 18.33
CA SER A 478 -9.89 -29.86 18.85
C SER A 478 -10.68 -29.32 17.65
N VAL A 479 -11.91 -29.77 17.50
CA VAL A 479 -12.84 -29.37 16.43
C VAL A 479 -13.01 -27.84 16.46
N SER A 480 -12.93 -27.19 15.29
CA SER A 480 -13.09 -25.73 15.20
C SER A 480 -14.52 -25.33 15.62
N GLY A 481 -14.69 -24.11 16.14
CA GLY A 481 -16.02 -23.65 16.61
C GLY A 481 -17.10 -23.70 15.53
N ALA A 482 -16.71 -23.50 14.26
CA ALA A 482 -17.61 -23.58 13.11
C ALA A 482 -17.98 -25.02 12.72
N GLU A 483 -17.02 -25.95 12.78
CA GLU A 483 -17.29 -27.39 12.57
C GLU A 483 -18.22 -27.93 13.65
N LEU A 484 -18.04 -27.51 14.90
CA LEU A 484 -18.88 -27.92 16.01
C LEU A 484 -20.33 -27.43 15.84
N GLU A 485 -20.52 -26.21 15.33
CA GLU A 485 -21.85 -25.67 15.03
C GLU A 485 -22.49 -26.33 13.80
N SER A 486 -21.70 -26.69 12.79
CA SER A 486 -22.16 -27.48 11.65
C SER A 486 -22.63 -28.88 12.08
N LEU A 487 -21.85 -29.57 12.91
CA LEU A 487 -22.21 -30.88 13.47
C LEU A 487 -23.47 -30.81 14.34
N LEU A 488 -23.59 -29.77 15.18
CA LEU A 488 -24.80 -29.51 15.96
C LEU A 488 -26.03 -29.27 15.06
N SER A 489 -25.89 -28.47 14.01
CA SER A 489 -26.96 -28.19 13.06
C SER A 489 -27.43 -29.48 12.37
N CYS A 490 -26.49 -30.30 11.88
CA CYS A 490 -26.81 -31.58 11.22
C CYS A 490 -27.62 -32.53 12.12
N ILE A 491 -27.28 -32.60 13.42
CA ILE A 491 -28.00 -33.46 14.37
C ILE A 491 -29.36 -32.85 14.74
N LYS A 492 -29.43 -31.52 14.88
CA LYS A 492 -30.66 -30.80 15.23
C LYS A 492 -31.69 -30.78 14.10
N ASP A 493 -31.24 -30.79 12.84
CA ASP A 493 -32.11 -30.90 11.67
C ASP A 493 -32.84 -32.24 11.62
N LEU A 494 -32.23 -33.31 12.15
CA LEU A 494 -32.81 -34.65 12.25
C LEU A 494 -33.60 -34.87 13.55
N LEU A 495 -33.19 -34.23 14.65
CA LEU A 495 -33.77 -34.37 15.99
C LEU A 495 -34.00 -32.99 16.64
N PRO A 496 -35.05 -32.27 16.22
CA PRO A 496 -35.31 -30.89 16.67
C PRO A 496 -35.75 -30.77 18.14
N ASP A 497 -36.18 -31.88 18.75
CA ASP A 497 -36.71 -31.91 20.12
C ASP A 497 -35.61 -31.95 21.21
N LEU A 498 -34.33 -32.07 20.83
CA LEU A 498 -33.19 -32.19 21.76
C LEU A 498 -32.49 -30.84 21.99
N GLY A 499 -32.11 -30.58 23.25
CA GLY A 499 -31.40 -29.38 23.65
C GLY A 499 -29.94 -29.36 23.18
N GLU A 500 -29.46 -28.20 22.72
CA GLU A 500 -28.08 -28.03 22.21
C GLU A 500 -27.01 -28.37 23.25
N GLY A 501 -27.28 -28.12 24.54
CA GLY A 501 -26.36 -28.47 25.63
C GLY A 501 -26.21 -29.99 25.83
N PHE A 502 -27.29 -30.75 25.59
CA PHE A 502 -27.27 -32.20 25.63
C PHE A 502 -26.53 -32.79 24.42
N LEU A 503 -26.75 -32.23 23.23
CA LEU A 503 -26.07 -32.65 21.99
C LEU A 503 -24.56 -32.39 22.04
N LEU A 504 -24.13 -31.27 22.65
CA LEU A 504 -22.73 -30.97 22.92
C LEU A 504 -22.04 -32.03 23.77
N ALA A 505 -22.64 -32.40 24.91
CA ALA A 505 -22.11 -33.44 25.79
C ALA A 505 -22.04 -34.81 25.09
N CYS A 506 -23.00 -35.11 24.22
CA CYS A 506 -22.97 -36.33 23.40
C CYS A 506 -21.85 -36.29 22.36
N LEU A 507 -21.63 -35.17 21.69
CA LEU A 507 -20.55 -35.00 20.72
C LEU A 507 -19.18 -35.11 21.38
N GLU A 508 -19.00 -34.57 22.58
CA GLU A 508 -17.75 -34.70 23.34
C GLU A 508 -17.43 -36.15 23.72
N GLU A 509 -18.41 -36.91 24.21
CA GLU A 509 -18.22 -38.32 24.62
C GLU A 509 -17.99 -39.27 23.43
N TYR A 510 -18.60 -38.99 22.28
CA TYR A 510 -18.51 -39.82 21.08
C TYR A 510 -17.48 -39.32 20.05
N ASN A 511 -16.45 -38.57 20.50
CA ASN A 511 -15.33 -38.07 19.67
C ASN A 511 -15.78 -37.27 18.43
N TYR A 512 -16.81 -36.42 18.58
CA TYR A 512 -17.35 -35.52 17.54
C TYR A 512 -17.85 -36.22 16.26
N ASN A 513 -18.38 -37.43 16.38
CA ASN A 513 -18.98 -38.17 15.27
C ASN A 513 -20.52 -38.05 15.28
N SER A 514 -21.09 -37.29 14.36
CA SER A 514 -22.54 -37.05 14.25
C SER A 514 -23.35 -38.34 14.04
N GLU A 515 -22.88 -39.24 13.18
CA GLU A 515 -23.57 -40.49 12.85
C GLU A 515 -23.64 -41.43 14.06
N LEU A 516 -22.56 -41.49 14.84
CA LEU A 516 -22.49 -42.33 16.03
C LEU A 516 -23.40 -41.77 17.15
N VAL A 517 -23.46 -40.45 17.28
CA VAL A 517 -24.37 -39.77 18.22
C VAL A 517 -25.83 -40.04 17.83
N ILE A 518 -26.19 -39.84 16.55
CA ILE A 518 -27.56 -40.09 16.05
C ILE A 518 -27.96 -41.55 16.26
N ASN A 519 -27.09 -42.50 15.89
CA ASN A 519 -27.41 -43.92 16.01
C ASN A 519 -27.58 -44.34 17.48
N ASN A 520 -26.70 -43.90 18.39
CA ASN A 520 -26.82 -44.23 19.81
C ASN A 520 -28.02 -43.56 20.50
N ILE A 521 -28.47 -42.39 20.01
CA ILE A 521 -29.71 -41.74 20.47
C ILE A 521 -30.95 -42.49 19.98
N LEU A 522 -30.96 -42.93 18.71
CA LEU A 522 -32.11 -43.64 18.12
C LEU A 522 -32.26 -45.07 18.63
N GLU A 523 -31.16 -45.72 18.99
CA GLU A 523 -31.14 -47.10 19.50
C GLU A 523 -31.27 -47.19 21.04
N ASP A 524 -31.45 -46.07 21.75
CA ASP A 524 -31.44 -45.98 23.23
C ASP A 524 -30.21 -46.66 23.86
N ARG A 525 -29.03 -46.52 23.22
CA ARG A 525 -27.74 -47.08 23.66
C ARG A 525 -26.77 -45.98 24.11
N LEU A 526 -27.26 -45.03 24.90
CA LEU A 526 -26.44 -43.95 25.44
C LEU A 526 -25.54 -44.46 26.58
N ALA A 527 -24.33 -43.89 26.68
CA ALA A 527 -23.46 -44.11 27.83
C ALA A 527 -24.19 -43.73 29.14
N PRO A 528 -23.98 -44.45 30.25
CA PRO A 528 -24.69 -44.23 31.52
C PRO A 528 -24.44 -42.84 32.15
N SER A 529 -23.43 -42.11 31.67
CA SER A 529 -23.13 -40.71 31.99
C SER A 529 -24.11 -39.74 31.31
N LEU A 530 -24.50 -40.04 30.06
CA LEU A 530 -25.36 -39.22 29.21
C LEU A 530 -26.85 -39.48 29.43
N ASP A 531 -27.21 -40.72 29.76
CA ASP A 531 -28.61 -41.13 30.00
C ASP A 531 -29.24 -40.46 31.25
N LYS A 532 -28.39 -39.93 32.15
CA LYS A 532 -28.81 -39.18 33.35
C LYS A 532 -28.93 -37.67 33.12
N LEU A 533 -28.47 -37.15 31.98
CA LEU A 533 -28.54 -35.73 31.66
C LEU A 533 -29.94 -35.38 31.13
N ASP A 534 -30.36 -34.15 31.39
CA ASP A 534 -31.62 -33.64 30.86
C ASP A 534 -31.52 -33.47 29.33
N ARG A 535 -32.41 -34.15 28.60
CA ARG A 535 -32.49 -34.11 27.12
C ARG A 535 -32.85 -32.72 26.59
N ALA A 536 -33.42 -31.84 27.43
CA ALA A 536 -33.79 -30.47 27.06
C ALA A 536 -32.77 -29.41 27.52
N MET A 537 -31.55 -29.81 27.93
CA MET A 537 -30.56 -28.88 28.48
C MET A 537 -30.16 -27.78 27.47
N PRO A 538 -30.32 -26.48 27.81
CA PRO A 538 -29.89 -25.38 26.96
C PRO A 538 -28.37 -25.22 26.95
N ARG A 539 -27.83 -24.59 25.89
CA ARG A 539 -26.39 -24.30 25.73
C ARG A 539 -25.89 -23.46 26.92
N PRO A 540 -24.77 -23.81 27.58
CA PRO A 540 -24.20 -22.98 28.63
C PRO A 540 -23.76 -21.64 28.04
N VAL A 541 -24.21 -20.53 28.64
CA VAL A 541 -23.84 -19.17 28.23
C VAL A 541 -22.34 -19.03 28.45
N LYS A 542 -21.59 -18.81 27.36
CA LYS A 542 -20.17 -18.50 27.40
C LYS A 542 -20.02 -17.15 28.11
N GLU A 543 -19.45 -17.13 29.30
CA GLU A 543 -19.06 -15.87 29.95
C GLU A 543 -18.01 -15.20 29.04
N GLU A 544 -18.40 -14.10 28.40
CA GLU A 544 -17.46 -13.27 27.65
C GLU A 544 -16.40 -12.74 28.63
N LEU A 545 -15.13 -12.97 28.31
CA LEU A 545 -14.02 -12.40 29.06
C LEU A 545 -14.18 -10.88 29.09
N PRO A 546 -13.88 -10.21 30.23
CA PRO A 546 -14.05 -8.77 30.34
C PRO A 546 -13.25 -8.05 29.25
N ASN A 547 -13.91 -7.10 28.59
CA ASN A 547 -13.35 -6.30 27.51
C ASN A 547 -12.02 -5.69 27.97
N VAL A 548 -10.96 -5.87 27.18
CA VAL A 548 -9.57 -5.45 27.50
C VAL A 548 -9.50 -3.97 27.93
N LEU A 549 -10.40 -3.15 27.40
CA LEU A 549 -10.51 -1.72 27.70
C LEU A 549 -10.80 -1.41 29.17
N THR A 550 -11.48 -2.29 29.91
CA THR A 550 -11.80 -2.06 31.33
C THR A 550 -10.57 -2.21 32.25
N SER A 551 -9.51 -2.85 31.76
CA SER A 551 -8.26 -3.10 32.51
C SER A 551 -7.15 -2.08 32.23
N ARG A 552 -7.30 -1.25 31.19
CA ARG A 552 -6.28 -0.26 30.78
C ARG A 552 -6.54 1.07 31.45
N SER A 553 -5.47 1.69 31.95
CA SER A 553 -5.49 3.04 32.49
C SER A 553 -5.24 4.08 31.39
N ASN A 554 -6.09 5.10 31.27
CA ASN A 554 -5.91 6.26 30.41
C ASN A 554 -5.58 7.53 31.24
N VAL A 555 -5.21 8.62 30.56
CA VAL A 555 -4.81 9.89 31.19
C VAL A 555 -5.97 10.58 31.92
N PHE A 556 -7.22 10.21 31.58
CA PHE A 556 -8.46 10.75 32.12
C PHE A 556 -9.17 9.72 33.02
N ASP A 557 -8.45 8.75 33.58
CA ASP A 557 -9.02 7.72 34.45
C ASP A 557 -9.76 8.37 35.63
N ASP A 558 -11.00 7.91 35.86
CA ASP A 558 -11.92 8.44 36.87
C ASP A 558 -12.35 9.92 36.70
N ASP A 559 -11.99 10.57 35.57
CA ASP A 559 -12.47 11.90 35.19
C ASP A 559 -13.72 11.81 34.27
N GLU A 560 -14.34 12.95 33.99
CA GLU A 560 -15.52 13.09 33.13
C GLU A 560 -15.25 12.70 31.66
N PHE A 561 -13.98 12.55 31.28
CA PHE A 561 -13.51 12.19 29.95
C PHE A 561 -12.96 10.76 29.84
N ASP A 562 -13.25 9.90 30.82
CA ASP A 562 -12.85 8.49 30.83
C ASP A 562 -13.64 7.65 29.79
N ILE A 563 -13.10 7.55 28.58
CA ILE A 563 -13.70 6.84 27.45
C ILE A 563 -13.58 5.30 27.61
N PHE A 564 -12.72 4.81 28.51
CA PHE A 564 -12.52 3.36 28.69
C PHE A 564 -13.53 2.74 29.64
N ARG A 565 -14.11 3.54 30.56
CA ARG A 565 -15.15 3.10 31.49
C ARG A 565 -16.52 3.71 31.21
N ARG A 566 -16.61 4.79 30.44
CA ARG A 566 -17.86 5.48 30.11
C ARG A 566 -18.03 5.59 28.59
N ASP A 567 -19.18 5.14 28.10
CA ASP A 567 -19.52 5.20 26.67
C ASP A 567 -20.03 6.58 26.20
N GLN A 568 -20.22 7.54 27.12
CA GLN A 568 -20.73 8.87 26.83
C GLN A 568 -19.86 9.95 27.45
N VAL A 569 -19.43 10.90 26.63
CA VAL A 569 -18.67 12.08 27.03
C VAL A 569 -19.46 13.34 26.70
N ASP A 570 -19.41 14.35 27.57
CA ASP A 570 -20.07 15.64 27.36
C ASP A 570 -19.41 16.42 26.22
N MET A 571 -20.04 16.36 25.04
CA MET A 571 -19.54 16.99 23.81
C MET A 571 -19.48 18.53 23.87
N SER A 572 -20.09 19.17 24.87
CA SER A 572 -20.06 20.63 25.02
C SER A 572 -18.68 21.17 25.44
N ARG A 573 -17.85 20.32 26.07
CA ARG A 573 -16.48 20.66 26.50
C ARG A 573 -15.41 20.24 25.50
N ILE A 574 -15.80 19.48 24.47
CA ILE A 574 -14.92 19.00 23.41
C ILE A 574 -14.92 20.02 22.29
N TRP A 575 -13.76 20.58 21.97
CA TRP A 575 -13.71 21.62 20.96
C TRP A 575 -12.45 21.53 20.11
N LYS A 576 -12.64 21.48 18.78
CA LYS A 576 -11.57 21.30 17.78
C LYS A 576 -11.19 22.68 17.17
N GLY A 577 -10.04 23.25 17.55
CA GLY A 577 -9.47 24.49 16.96
C GLY A 577 -8.92 25.50 17.99
N ARG A 578 -9.06 26.83 17.75
CA ARG A 578 -8.98 27.93 18.78
C ARG A 578 -10.34 28.55 19.23
N ARG A 579 -10.75 28.40 20.51
CA ARG A 579 -12.11 28.78 21.00
C ARG A 579 -12.35 30.24 20.63
N LYS A 580 -13.52 30.58 20.08
CA LYS A 580 -13.92 31.99 19.90
C LYS A 580 -13.88 32.61 21.28
N ALA A 581 -12.93 33.52 21.51
CA ALA A 581 -12.68 34.06 22.83
C ALA A 581 -13.91 34.85 23.30
N GLU A 582 -14.59 34.36 24.33
CA GLU A 582 -15.22 35.25 25.30
C GLU A 582 -14.11 36.10 25.93
N ASN A 583 -14.45 37.33 26.31
CA ASN A 583 -13.51 38.36 26.73
C ASN A 583 -12.39 37.78 27.61
N THR A 584 -11.13 37.87 27.15
CA THR A 584 -9.94 37.39 27.88
C THR A 584 -9.82 38.01 29.28
N ARG A 585 -10.49 39.15 29.49
CA ARG A 585 -10.60 39.85 30.77
C ARG A 585 -11.53 39.14 31.77
N GLU A 586 -12.61 38.51 31.31
CA GLU A 586 -13.51 37.73 32.18
C GLU A 586 -12.87 36.40 32.59
N MET A 587 -12.22 35.68 31.65
CA MET A 587 -11.47 34.46 31.99
C MET A 587 -10.33 34.69 33.00
N LEU A 588 -9.64 35.84 32.93
CA LEU A 588 -8.58 36.16 33.90
C LEU A 588 -9.12 36.65 35.25
N ASN A 589 -10.38 37.10 35.30
CA ASN A 589 -11.05 37.50 36.54
C ASN A 589 -11.67 36.32 37.27
N ASP A 590 -11.90 35.20 36.58
CA ASP A 590 -12.34 33.96 37.19
C ASP A 590 -11.20 33.31 37.99
N LYS A 591 -11.16 33.60 39.30
CA LYS A 591 -10.18 33.08 40.26
C LYS A 591 -10.69 31.86 41.02
N GLN A 592 -11.78 31.22 40.58
CA GLN A 592 -12.35 30.06 41.28
C GLN A 592 -11.33 28.92 41.41
N HIS A 593 -10.59 28.62 40.35
CA HIS A 593 -9.55 27.59 40.37
C HIS A 593 -8.41 27.88 41.36
N ILE A 594 -8.06 29.16 41.57
CA ILE A 594 -7.04 29.57 42.55
C ILE A 594 -7.56 29.36 43.98
N ALA A 595 -8.84 29.64 44.22
CA ALA A 595 -9.46 29.42 45.53
C ALA A 595 -9.54 27.91 45.88
N GLU A 596 -9.93 27.07 44.92
CA GLU A 596 -9.96 25.61 45.09
C GLU A 596 -8.56 25.00 45.29
N GLN A 597 -7.56 25.48 44.55
CA GLN A 597 -6.17 25.04 44.76
C GLN A 597 -5.63 25.49 46.12
N LYS A 598 -5.96 26.71 46.57
CA LYS A 598 -5.51 27.22 47.88
C LYS A 598 -5.99 26.34 49.04
N ALA A 599 -7.24 25.86 48.98
CA ALA A 599 -7.77 24.90 49.96
C ALA A 599 -7.03 23.56 49.93
N ARG A 600 -6.68 23.07 48.72
CA ARG A 600 -5.85 21.86 48.54
C ARG A 600 -4.44 22.02 49.10
N TYR A 601 -3.79 23.17 48.89
CA TYR A 601 -2.45 23.43 49.41
C TYR A 601 -2.43 23.64 50.93
N GLN A 602 -3.49 24.20 51.52
CA GLN A 602 -3.66 24.25 52.98
C GLN A 602 -3.74 22.86 53.61
N ALA A 603 -4.25 21.85 52.90
CA ALA A 603 -4.28 20.47 53.40
C ALA A 603 -2.89 19.81 53.46
N TYR A 604 -1.90 20.35 52.74
CA TYR A 604 -0.49 19.91 52.77
C TYR A 604 0.39 20.79 53.67
N GLU A 605 -0.21 21.73 54.41
CA GLU A 605 0.46 22.49 55.47
C GLU A 605 0.81 21.53 56.61
N THR A 606 1.90 20.81 56.41
CA THR A 606 2.40 19.78 57.31
C THR A 606 3.17 20.48 58.41
N VAL A 607 2.51 20.60 59.57
CA VAL A 607 3.04 20.75 60.93
C VAL A 607 4.54 21.07 60.98
N VAL A 608 4.89 22.36 60.85
CA VAL A 608 6.04 22.87 61.58
C VAL A 608 5.52 23.06 63.00
N ASP A 609 6.03 22.27 63.95
CA ASP A 609 5.82 22.55 65.37
C ASP A 609 6.35 23.96 65.64
N GLU A 610 5.46 24.95 65.67
CA GLU A 610 5.78 26.28 66.16
C GLU A 610 6.12 26.13 67.64
N VAL A 611 7.41 26.03 67.95
CA VAL A 611 7.90 26.19 69.32
C VAL A 611 7.57 27.63 69.72
N ILE A 612 6.61 27.79 70.62
CA ILE A 612 6.25 29.08 71.20
C ILE A 612 7.46 29.59 71.99
N ILE A 613 8.16 30.58 71.45
CA ILE A 613 9.19 31.33 72.18
C ILE A 613 8.44 32.34 73.06
N GLU A 614 8.47 32.16 74.37
CA GLU A 614 7.98 33.18 75.30
C GLU A 614 8.80 34.48 75.14
N PRO A 615 8.18 35.66 75.24
CA PRO A 615 8.85 36.93 74.99
C PRO A 615 9.90 37.22 76.08
N GLY A 616 11.16 36.89 75.81
CA GLY A 616 12.29 37.18 76.70
C GLY A 616 13.56 36.37 76.46
N GLU A 617 13.49 35.24 75.75
CA GLU A 617 14.66 34.37 75.51
C GLU A 617 15.21 34.56 74.09
N THR A 618 16.52 34.80 73.98
CA THR A 618 17.20 34.96 72.69
C THR A 618 17.45 33.61 72.01
N ALA A 619 17.41 33.62 70.68
CA ALA A 619 17.53 32.46 69.78
C ALA A 619 18.84 31.64 69.86
N ALA A 620 19.70 31.88 70.85
CA ALA A 620 20.99 31.20 71.02
C ALA A 620 20.90 29.87 71.79
N THR A 621 19.76 29.53 72.40
CA THR A 621 19.62 28.35 73.26
C THR A 621 19.27 27.05 72.51
N TYR A 622 18.79 27.13 71.26
CA TYR A 622 18.32 25.98 70.47
C TYR A 622 19.28 25.51 69.37
N GLY A 623 20.59 25.79 69.47
CA GLY A 623 21.67 25.03 68.80
C GLY A 623 21.41 24.57 67.35
N LEU A 624 20.87 25.44 66.49
CA LEU A 624 20.48 25.11 65.10
C LEU A 624 21.30 25.89 64.07
N ASP A 625 22.48 26.37 64.46
CA ASP A 625 23.40 27.15 63.63
C ASP A 625 24.73 26.40 63.40
N ASP A 626 24.64 25.11 63.04
CA ASP A 626 25.80 24.22 62.88
C ASP A 626 25.80 23.46 61.53
N TYR A 627 25.27 24.10 60.47
CA TYR A 627 25.57 23.71 59.09
C TYR A 627 26.28 24.87 58.38
N ASP A 628 27.59 24.87 58.58
CA ASP A 628 28.58 25.77 58.03
C ASP A 628 28.96 25.28 56.60
N ASP A 629 28.32 25.82 55.56
CA ASP A 629 28.67 25.59 54.15
C ASP A 629 29.45 26.76 53.53
N GLU A 630 30.31 27.40 54.34
CA GLU A 630 31.26 28.42 53.93
C GLU A 630 32.01 27.99 52.66
N TYR A 631 31.72 28.71 51.57
CA TYR A 631 32.18 28.42 50.23
C TYR A 631 33.69 28.67 50.13
N ASP A 632 34.48 27.61 50.00
CA ASP A 632 35.94 27.65 49.83
C ASP A 632 36.33 28.33 48.50
N ASP A 633 36.65 29.63 48.56
CA ASP A 633 37.01 30.49 47.43
C ASP A 633 38.51 30.43 47.06
N THR A 634 39.26 29.47 47.62
CA THR A 634 40.71 29.30 47.41
C THR A 634 41.11 28.99 45.95
N TYR A 635 40.15 28.65 45.08
CA TYR A 635 40.40 28.38 43.66
C TYR A 635 39.89 29.46 42.67
N ASP A 636 39.23 30.52 43.13
CA ASP A 636 38.76 31.62 42.25
C ASP A 636 39.80 32.74 42.02
N MET A 637 40.94 32.68 42.72
CA MET A 637 42.00 33.71 42.64
C MET A 637 43.22 33.31 41.80
N ASN A 638 43.18 32.20 41.07
CA ASN A 638 44.24 31.87 40.11
C ASN A 638 43.93 32.45 38.73
N GLN A 639 44.21 33.74 38.64
CA GLN A 639 44.30 34.52 37.41
C GLN A 639 45.53 34.09 36.60
N VAL A 640 45.46 32.90 35.98
CA VAL A 640 46.45 32.41 35.00
C VAL A 640 45.84 32.48 33.61
N GLY A 641 46.10 33.61 32.93
CA GLY A 641 45.72 33.82 31.53
C GLY A 641 45.50 35.29 31.14
N ALA A 642 45.60 36.24 32.08
CA ALA A 642 45.64 37.66 31.78
C ALA A 642 47.08 38.08 31.41
N ASN A 643 47.46 37.85 30.16
CA ASN A 643 48.22 38.78 29.33
C ASN A 643 48.41 38.16 27.95
N ASP A 644 47.51 38.47 27.03
CA ASP A 644 47.90 39.02 25.74
C ASP A 644 46.77 39.94 25.28
N LEU A 645 47.15 41.20 25.10
CA LEU A 645 46.32 42.30 24.65
C LEU A 645 46.01 42.10 23.16
N ASP A 646 44.73 42.08 22.80
CA ASP A 646 44.20 42.77 21.61
C ASP A 646 42.66 42.86 21.72
N GLY A 647 42.17 44.11 21.69
CA GLY A 647 40.80 44.46 22.03
C GLY A 647 39.78 44.32 20.91
N ASP A 648 38.51 44.26 21.35
CA ASP A 648 37.26 44.55 20.64
C ASP A 648 36.94 43.79 19.33
N SER A 649 35.78 43.11 19.32
CA SER A 649 34.62 43.48 18.44
C SER A 649 33.56 42.39 18.12
N LEU A 650 33.04 41.56 19.05
CA LEU A 650 31.94 40.62 18.71
C LEU A 650 30.86 40.31 19.78
N LEU A 651 30.53 41.24 20.69
CA LEU A 651 29.36 41.09 21.60
C LEU A 651 28.36 42.26 21.51
N ASN A 652 27.85 42.53 20.31
CA ASN A 652 26.61 43.29 20.11
C ASN A 652 25.52 42.38 19.52
N ARG A 653 24.86 41.58 20.38
CA ARG A 653 23.62 40.87 20.04
C ARG A 653 22.45 41.88 20.01
N ARG A 654 21.60 41.77 18.98
CA ARG A 654 20.49 42.68 18.64
C ARG A 654 19.45 42.76 19.77
N PRO A 655 18.80 43.92 20.01
CA PRO A 655 17.70 44.01 20.97
C PRO A 655 16.46 43.23 20.51
N PHE A 656 15.84 42.52 21.45
CA PHE A 656 14.59 41.77 21.29
C PHE A 656 13.45 42.70 20.83
N THR A 657 12.74 42.35 19.76
CA THR A 657 11.63 43.14 19.21
C THR A 657 10.29 42.47 19.52
N VAL A 658 9.45 43.10 20.34
CA VAL A 658 8.11 42.60 20.70
C VAL A 658 7.20 42.54 19.45
N PRO A 659 6.54 41.40 19.16
CA PRO A 659 5.59 41.26 18.06
C PRO A 659 4.47 42.29 18.11
N GLN A 660 4.01 42.75 16.93
CA GLN A 660 3.09 43.89 16.77
C GLN A 660 1.71 43.69 17.44
N VAL A 661 1.33 42.44 17.73
CA VAL A 661 0.09 42.06 18.42
C VAL A 661 0.17 42.26 19.95
N LEU A 662 1.38 42.35 20.52
CA LEU A 662 1.66 42.51 21.95
C LEU A 662 2.11 43.94 22.31
N ARG A 663 2.23 44.84 21.34
CA ARG A 663 2.50 46.26 21.61
C ARG A 663 1.23 46.91 22.16
N LYS A 664 1.15 47.08 23.49
CA LYS A 664 0.22 48.02 24.11
C LYS A 664 0.55 49.42 23.57
N GLY A 665 -0.41 50.04 22.90
CA GLY A 665 -0.30 51.44 22.50
C GLY A 665 -0.43 52.31 23.75
N ASN A 666 0.68 52.65 24.40
CA ASN A 666 0.69 53.74 25.37
C ASN A 666 0.56 55.05 24.59
N LYS A 667 -0.66 55.59 24.55
CA LYS A 667 -0.89 57.02 24.35
C LYS A 667 -0.37 57.74 25.61
N PRO A 668 0.36 58.86 25.48
CA PRO A 668 0.57 59.75 26.63
C PRO A 668 -0.77 60.34 27.05
N GLU A 669 -1.05 60.27 28.34
CA GLU A 669 -2.11 60.99 29.05
C GLU A 669 -1.72 62.47 29.08
N ASP A 670 -2.59 63.33 28.56
CA ASP A 670 -2.83 64.66 29.09
C ASP A 670 -4.32 64.96 28.85
N GLU A 671 -4.89 65.58 29.87
CA GLU A 671 -6.29 65.75 30.21
C GLU A 671 -7.12 66.50 29.14
N GLU A 672 -8.38 66.11 28.97
CA GLU A 672 -9.53 67.00 29.12
C GLU A 672 -10.84 66.23 28.85
N GLU A 673 -11.77 66.38 29.78
CA GLU A 673 -13.16 65.93 29.70
C GLU A 673 -13.83 66.48 28.43
N ARG A 674 -14.51 65.60 27.68
CA ARG A 674 -15.84 65.90 27.12
C ARG A 674 -16.49 64.65 26.51
N GLU A 675 -17.77 64.57 26.82
CA GLU A 675 -18.77 63.56 26.45
C GLU A 675 -18.83 63.37 24.93
N ASP A 676 -18.97 62.12 24.47
CA ASP A 676 -19.47 61.84 23.13
C ASP A 676 -20.50 60.71 23.21
N GLU A 677 -21.69 61.06 22.74
CA GLU A 677 -22.95 60.33 22.74
C GLU A 677 -22.90 59.04 21.91
N GLU A 678 -23.70 58.07 22.35
CA GLU A 678 -24.04 56.85 21.61
C GLU A 678 -24.87 57.20 20.37
N GLU A 679 -24.41 56.78 19.19
CA GLU A 679 -25.31 56.50 18.06
C GLU A 679 -25.02 55.09 17.53
N GLU A 680 -25.97 54.19 17.83
CA GLU A 680 -26.15 52.91 17.19
C GLU A 680 -26.56 53.11 15.71
N GLU A 681 -25.74 52.65 14.76
CA GLU A 681 -26.25 52.32 13.43
C GLU A 681 -26.12 50.81 13.17
N GLN A 682 -27.29 50.20 13.22
CA GLN A 682 -27.60 48.88 12.68
C GLN A 682 -27.31 48.86 11.18
N LEU A 683 -26.39 47.99 10.72
CA LEU A 683 -26.32 47.63 9.32
C LEU A 683 -26.68 46.15 9.14
N GLN A 684 -27.85 46.01 8.55
CA GLN A 684 -28.55 44.80 8.17
C GLN A 684 -27.66 43.86 7.34
N ASN A 685 -27.54 42.63 7.83
CA ASN A 685 -27.15 41.48 7.03
C ASN A 685 -28.19 41.26 5.94
N ASN A 686 -27.86 41.59 4.70
CA ASN A 686 -28.45 40.98 3.51
C ASN A 686 -27.56 41.23 2.30
N VAL A 687 -26.63 40.31 2.05
CA VAL A 687 -26.11 40.08 0.69
C VAL A 687 -26.09 38.57 0.46
N ASN A 688 -26.95 38.13 -0.46
CA ASN A 688 -27.15 36.74 -0.88
C ASN A 688 -25.82 36.00 -1.11
N ARG A 689 -25.69 34.80 -0.52
CA ARG A 689 -24.53 33.90 -0.62
C ARG A 689 -24.41 33.17 -1.97
N ASP A 690 -24.96 33.72 -3.07
CA ASP A 690 -25.03 33.06 -4.38
C ASP A 690 -24.43 33.89 -5.53
N GLN A 691 -23.32 34.60 -5.29
CA GLN A 691 -22.49 35.15 -6.37
C GLN A 691 -21.01 34.82 -6.12
N PHE A 692 -20.61 33.63 -6.59
CA PHE A 692 -19.24 33.13 -6.50
C PHE A 692 -18.24 33.87 -7.43
N VAL A 693 -18.72 34.76 -8.31
CA VAL A 693 -17.86 35.65 -9.12
C VAL A 693 -18.47 37.06 -9.14
N GLN A 694 -17.80 38.04 -8.52
CA GLN A 694 -18.16 39.46 -8.65
C GLN A 694 -17.57 40.05 -9.93
N ASP A 695 -18.35 40.87 -10.62
CA ASP A 695 -17.98 41.48 -11.90
C ASP A 695 -16.74 42.41 -11.74
N PRO A 696 -15.65 42.24 -12.53
CA PRO A 696 -14.38 42.95 -12.33
C PRO A 696 -14.46 44.48 -12.51
N ALA A 697 -15.52 44.98 -13.13
CA ALA A 697 -15.78 46.42 -13.27
C ALA A 697 -16.16 47.06 -11.91
N VAL A 698 -17.02 46.39 -11.15
CA VAL A 698 -17.49 46.85 -9.82
C VAL A 698 -16.36 46.84 -8.80
N LEU A 699 -15.45 45.87 -8.88
CA LEU A 699 -14.23 45.84 -8.05
C LEU A 699 -13.28 47.01 -8.35
N ARG A 700 -13.15 47.39 -9.63
CA ARG A 700 -12.33 48.54 -10.05
C ARG A 700 -12.92 49.85 -9.54
N GLU A 701 -14.21 50.03 -9.69
CA GLU A 701 -14.94 51.21 -9.23
C GLU A 701 -14.84 51.37 -7.70
N ARG A 702 -15.00 50.27 -6.95
CA ARG A 702 -14.88 50.28 -5.47
C ARG A 702 -13.44 50.58 -5.01
N ALA A 703 -12.44 50.12 -5.75
CA ALA A 703 -11.04 50.42 -5.48
C ALA A 703 -10.71 51.89 -5.77
N GLU A 704 -11.28 52.46 -6.84
CA GLU A 704 -11.11 53.87 -7.19
C GLU A 704 -11.82 54.79 -6.19
N ALA A 705 -13.02 54.43 -5.74
CA ALA A 705 -13.73 55.13 -4.67
C ALA A 705 -12.94 55.14 -3.34
N ARG A 706 -12.33 54.00 -2.96
CA ARG A 706 -11.43 53.95 -1.78
C ARG A 706 -10.21 54.85 -1.96
N ARG A 707 -9.63 54.89 -3.16
CA ARG A 707 -8.48 55.75 -3.46
C ARG A 707 -8.85 57.23 -3.41
N ALA A 708 -10.02 57.60 -3.93
CA ALA A 708 -10.56 58.96 -3.88
C ALA A 708 -10.86 59.40 -2.43
N ALA A 709 -11.48 58.52 -1.61
CA ALA A 709 -11.75 58.80 -0.20
C ALA A 709 -10.45 58.98 0.62
N MET A 710 -9.39 58.20 0.31
CA MET A 710 -8.08 58.38 0.95
C MET A 710 -7.41 59.71 0.55
N GLN A 711 -7.58 60.14 -0.71
CA GLN A 711 -7.07 61.43 -1.18
C GLN A 711 -7.85 62.61 -0.60
N GLN A 712 -9.16 62.46 -0.35
CA GLN A 712 -9.96 63.47 0.32
C GLN A 712 -9.65 63.57 1.83
N ARG A 713 -9.35 62.44 2.51
CA ARG A 713 -8.92 62.44 3.93
C ARG A 713 -7.52 63.00 4.14
N LYS A 714 -6.67 62.98 3.11
CA LYS A 714 -5.28 63.44 3.18
C LYS A 714 -5.18 64.76 2.42
N GLY A 715 -5.66 65.83 3.07
CA GLY A 715 -5.70 67.19 2.53
C GLY A 715 -4.42 67.59 1.77
N TYR A 716 -4.63 68.36 0.70
CA TYR A 716 -3.62 68.85 -0.24
C TYR A 716 -2.43 69.50 0.48
N ARG A 717 -1.26 68.85 0.48
CA ARG A 717 0.02 69.46 0.85
C ARG A 717 0.70 69.96 -0.43
N PRO A 718 1.14 71.23 -0.49
CA PRO A 718 1.97 71.71 -1.60
C PRO A 718 3.24 70.87 -1.70
N GLU A 719 3.59 70.46 -2.92
CA GLU A 719 4.84 69.74 -3.18
C GLU A 719 6.04 70.60 -2.76
N ARG A 720 6.91 70.05 -1.89
CA ARG A 720 8.21 70.67 -1.61
C ARG A 720 9.19 70.27 -2.72
N PRO A 721 9.94 71.20 -3.31
CA PRO A 721 10.92 70.87 -4.36
C PRO A 721 12.11 70.11 -3.73
N SER A 722 12.16 68.78 -3.89
CA SER A 722 13.19 67.92 -3.27
C SER A 722 14.27 67.47 -4.26
N ASN A 723 14.96 68.41 -4.90
CA ASN A 723 16.18 68.11 -5.65
C ASN A 723 17.22 69.21 -5.42
N VAL A 724 17.95 69.11 -4.32
CA VAL A 724 19.10 69.99 -4.06
C VAL A 724 20.31 69.43 -4.82
N VAL A 725 20.81 70.19 -5.81
CA VAL A 725 22.03 69.85 -6.57
C VAL A 725 23.25 70.24 -5.73
N GLY A 726 24.17 69.29 -5.52
CA GLY A 726 25.41 69.54 -4.78
C GLY A 726 26.41 70.39 -5.57
N GLN A 727 27.25 71.16 -4.86
CA GLN A 727 28.29 71.98 -5.47
C GLN A 727 29.42 71.12 -6.10
N PRO A 728 30.20 71.68 -7.05
CA PRO A 728 31.33 71.00 -7.71
C PRO A 728 32.42 70.53 -6.73
N LYS A 729 33.20 69.53 -7.14
CA LYS A 729 34.20 68.83 -6.31
C LYS A 729 35.28 69.81 -5.79
N GLY A 730 35.43 69.90 -4.46
CA GLY A 730 36.48 70.67 -3.78
C GLY A 730 36.00 71.83 -2.90
N GLN A 731 34.72 72.19 -2.95
CA GLN A 731 34.07 73.10 -2.01
C GLN A 731 33.01 72.30 -1.24
N GLY A 732 33.04 72.29 0.10
CA GLY A 732 32.18 71.44 0.93
C GLY A 732 30.68 71.55 0.59
N GLN A 733 29.91 70.46 0.80
CA GLN A 733 28.47 70.43 0.55
C GLN A 733 27.66 71.04 1.71
N THR A 734 26.46 71.56 1.41
CA THR A 734 25.56 72.10 2.45
C THR A 734 24.92 70.98 3.27
N THR A 735 24.52 71.28 4.50
CA THR A 735 23.90 70.30 5.42
C THR A 735 22.62 69.70 4.84
N GLU A 736 21.85 70.46 4.06
CA GLU A 736 20.64 69.99 3.39
C GLU A 736 20.91 68.96 2.28
N THR A 737 22.01 69.11 1.53
CA THR A 737 22.41 68.12 0.51
C THR A 737 22.85 66.81 1.14
N LEU A 738 23.55 66.88 2.28
CA LEU A 738 23.99 65.70 3.02
C LEU A 738 22.79 64.94 3.63
N LEU A 739 21.78 65.65 4.15
CA LEU A 739 20.58 65.04 4.71
C LEU A 739 19.70 64.38 3.64
N ASP A 740 19.56 64.99 2.47
CA ASP A 740 18.79 64.41 1.36
C ASP A 740 19.48 63.16 0.78
N ARG A 741 20.82 63.19 0.68
CA ARG A 741 21.62 62.03 0.25
C ARG A 741 21.55 60.88 1.26
N ARG A 742 21.63 61.19 2.57
CA ARG A 742 21.47 60.19 3.65
C ARG A 742 20.08 59.55 3.61
N LYS A 743 19.01 60.32 3.35
CA LYS A 743 17.64 59.77 3.16
C LYS A 743 17.50 58.91 1.90
N LYS A 744 18.17 59.27 0.80
CA LYS A 744 18.20 58.46 -0.43
C LYS A 744 18.98 57.16 -0.24
N GLU A 745 20.07 57.17 0.54
CA GLU A 745 20.83 55.97 0.89
C GLU A 745 20.08 55.06 1.88
N SER A 746 19.45 55.61 2.92
CA SER A 746 18.71 54.82 3.90
C SER A 746 17.48 54.11 3.30
N ASN A 747 16.85 54.70 2.27
CA ASN A 747 15.71 54.10 1.56
C ASN A 747 16.12 53.20 0.38
N LYS A 748 17.41 53.15 0.02
CA LYS A 748 17.93 52.32 -1.08
C LYS A 748 17.82 50.82 -0.78
N SER A 749 17.91 50.44 0.51
CA SER A 749 17.80 49.05 0.97
C SER A 749 16.36 48.53 1.00
N ARG A 750 15.34 49.41 1.06
CA ARG A 750 13.91 49.01 1.20
C ARG A 750 13.19 48.77 -0.13
N VAL A 751 13.71 49.31 -1.24
CA VAL A 751 13.11 49.18 -2.59
C VAL A 751 14.08 48.55 -3.60
N GLY A 752 15.37 48.44 -3.27
CA GLY A 752 16.43 48.07 -4.21
C GLY A 752 16.66 46.58 -4.49
N ASN A 753 15.98 45.65 -3.81
CA ASN A 753 16.30 44.21 -3.92
C ASN A 753 15.22 43.32 -4.54
N HIS A 754 14.06 43.84 -4.95
CA HIS A 754 12.97 43.00 -5.47
C HIS A 754 12.87 42.89 -7.00
N ASN A 755 13.70 43.60 -7.77
CA ASN A 755 13.61 43.57 -9.25
C ASN A 755 14.92 43.25 -10.00
N ARG A 756 15.96 42.77 -9.30
CA ARG A 756 17.22 42.36 -9.97
C ARG A 756 17.08 41.06 -10.77
N ARG A 757 16.31 40.09 -10.24
CA ARG A 757 16.09 38.79 -10.90
C ARG A 757 15.21 38.94 -12.16
N THR A 758 14.09 39.64 -12.05
CA THR A 758 13.20 39.98 -13.17
C THR A 758 13.90 40.78 -14.28
N MET A 759 14.76 41.74 -13.94
CA MET A 759 15.51 42.49 -14.95
C MET A 759 16.72 41.73 -15.54
N ALA A 760 17.30 40.78 -14.79
CA ALA A 760 18.32 39.86 -15.31
C ALA A 760 17.70 38.86 -16.30
N ASP A 761 16.55 38.27 -15.96
CA ASP A 761 15.83 37.34 -16.83
C ASP A 761 15.31 38.03 -18.09
N ARG A 762 14.86 39.29 -17.99
CA ARG A 762 14.45 40.09 -19.15
C ARG A 762 15.62 40.45 -20.09
N LYS A 763 16.86 40.51 -19.58
CA LYS A 763 18.07 40.69 -20.41
C LYS A 763 18.51 39.38 -21.06
N ARG A 764 18.40 38.26 -20.35
CA ARG A 764 18.66 36.91 -20.90
C ARG A 764 17.67 36.53 -22.01
N ASN A 765 16.39 36.84 -21.83
CA ASN A 765 15.35 36.60 -22.85
C ASN A 765 15.41 37.54 -24.06
N LYS A 766 16.29 38.56 -24.06
CA LYS A 766 16.53 39.46 -25.20
C LYS A 766 17.82 39.15 -25.97
N GLY A 767 18.43 37.98 -25.75
CA GLY A 767 19.52 37.49 -26.61
C GLY A 767 20.83 38.28 -26.52
N MET A 768 21.09 38.99 -25.41
CA MET A 768 22.40 39.58 -25.15
C MET A 768 23.20 38.68 -24.21
N ILE A 769 23.91 37.72 -24.79
CA ILE A 769 24.97 36.95 -24.11
C ILE A 769 26.26 37.78 -24.25
N PRO A 770 26.96 38.12 -23.16
CA PRO A 770 28.34 38.58 -23.28
C PRO A 770 29.23 37.37 -23.56
N SER A 771 30.07 37.49 -24.60
CA SER A 771 31.14 36.56 -24.96
C SER A 771 32.06 36.22 -23.79
#